data_AF-A0A3N0APA1-F1
#
_entry.id   AF-A0A3N0APA1-F1
#
_cell.length_a   1.000
_cell.length_b   1.000
_cell.length_c   1.000
_cell.angle_alpha   90.00
_cell.angle_beta   90.00
_cell.angle_gamma   90.00
#
_symmetry.space_group_name_H-M   'P 1'
#
loop_
_entity.id
_entity.type
_entity.pdbx_description
1 polymer ?
#
loop_
_entity_poly.entity_id
_entity_poly.type
_entity_poly.pdbx_seq_one_letter_code
_entity_poly.pdbx_strand_id
1 'polypeptide(L)'
;MARCDLWPRVEPLLSRVERPARYLNHEWGCAAPVAEGDFAFCMIYPDTYELGQANQAVRILVNAVNAMGGMGAERAFLPAADMADLMREEGVPLFSLESCRPVADFDVVGITLPHELAATNVLETLDLAGIPLRTADRAEGDPIVLAGGPCAYNPEPYAPLFDVILVGEGEEQLPEVLALIRELRASGAPRAEILREVARRVGGAYVPSLYRWRSEDEAQAAGSWAEPLFDDVPRVVHKRVFEGFADSPALEPMIVPYTEVVHDRLNVEILRGCARGCRFCQAGMMYRPVRERSADNIVDAVARGLAETGYDEVSLTSLSSTDHSQIAEILSRVNADCAGAGVRVSVPSQRLDAFGVEMAELVAGQKKGGLTFAPEAGTQRLRDVINKNVTEDDLFAAIDAAFAAGWRRCKLYFMVGLPTETDDDIKGIASLAQRAYDRAKAAVPPEQRGSVRMSVSCAVFVPKAQTPFQWDGQISPEETLRRVGLLKRSVKYKAVDVHYHDPATSFVEAVMSRGGREVADWVEAAWRRGARFDAWTELFNEEAWTGAAEELGLDPAAIAQAEFPTDYVLPWAHITAAVSPKFLARERERAAAGITTPDCTFENCSACGACPTLGVDIELQQEREGKEAAPAANPYRKVVHPREAEPPCHPDQARQAEGSTEEEAIR
;
A
#
# COMPACT_ATOMS: atom_id res chain seq x y z
N MET A 1 10.04 26.87 22.50
CA MET A 1 10.31 26.07 23.71
C MET A 1 11.51 25.19 23.40
N ALA A 2 12.49 25.08 24.31
CA ALA A 2 13.57 24.10 24.15
C ALA A 2 12.93 22.70 24.00
N ARG A 3 13.37 21.94 22.99
CA ARG A 3 12.75 20.64 22.69
C ARG A 3 12.90 19.69 23.88
N CYS A 4 11.79 19.10 24.30
CA CYS A 4 11.78 18.07 25.33
C CYS A 4 12.34 16.78 24.72
N ASP A 5 13.51 16.36 25.18
CA ASP A 5 14.09 15.05 24.86
C ASP A 5 13.65 14.04 25.93
N LEU A 6 12.87 13.04 25.53
CA LEU A 6 12.38 11.98 26.42
C LEU A 6 13.39 10.85 26.62
N TRP A 7 14.54 10.84 25.94
CA TRP A 7 15.50 9.75 26.03
C TRP A 7 15.89 9.36 27.47
N PRO A 8 16.14 10.30 28.41
CA PRO A 8 16.45 9.95 29.80
C PRO A 8 15.32 9.19 30.53
N ARG A 9 14.09 9.28 30.04
CA ARG A 9 12.91 8.54 30.54
C ARG A 9 12.68 7.23 29.78
N VAL A 10 13.05 7.17 28.49
CA VAL A 10 12.87 6.01 27.63
C VAL A 10 13.97 4.96 27.87
N GLU A 11 15.23 5.38 27.96
CA GLU A 11 16.39 4.49 28.09
C GLU A 11 16.24 3.46 29.23
N PRO A 12 15.78 3.83 30.46
CA PRO A 12 15.59 2.85 31.53
C PRO A 12 14.54 1.75 31.20
N LEU A 13 13.56 2.07 30.36
CA LEU A 13 12.46 1.16 29.99
C LEU A 13 12.93 0.04 29.06
N LEU A 14 13.97 0.30 28.25
CA LEU A 14 14.46 -0.64 27.24
C LEU A 14 14.92 -1.98 27.82
N SER A 15 15.34 -2.00 29.08
CA SER A 15 15.74 -3.22 29.79
C SER A 15 14.57 -4.13 30.18
N ARG A 16 13.32 -3.67 30.03
CA ARG A 16 12.09 -4.31 30.51
C ARG A 16 11.17 -4.80 29.38
N VAL A 17 11.54 -4.59 28.12
CA VAL A 17 10.70 -4.87 26.95
C VAL A 17 11.39 -5.79 25.95
N GLU A 18 10.60 -6.43 25.10
CA GLU A 18 11.11 -7.24 24.00
C GLU A 18 11.62 -6.37 22.85
N ARG A 19 12.72 -6.82 22.24
CA ARG A 19 13.36 -6.16 21.08
C ARG A 19 13.57 -4.65 21.28
N PRO A 20 14.37 -4.22 22.28
CA PRO A 20 14.63 -2.80 22.55
C PRO A 20 15.23 -2.03 21.37
N ALA A 21 15.85 -2.75 20.41
CA ALA A 21 16.38 -2.17 19.18
C ALA A 21 15.34 -1.39 18.34
N ARG A 22 14.03 -1.69 18.50
CA ARG A 22 12.91 -0.97 17.86
C ARG A 22 12.83 0.51 18.23
N TYR A 23 13.35 0.86 19.40
CA TYR A 23 13.23 2.18 20.02
C TYR A 23 14.57 2.91 20.04
N LEU A 24 15.61 2.29 19.46
CA LEU A 24 16.90 2.93 19.28
C LEU A 24 16.84 3.86 18.08
N ASN A 25 17.49 5.00 18.22
CA ASN A 25 17.65 5.98 17.15
C ASN A 25 19.06 5.92 16.56
N HIS A 26 19.39 6.91 15.71
CA HIS A 26 20.71 7.09 15.11
C HIS A 26 21.16 5.93 14.23
N GLU A 27 20.23 5.32 13.49
CA GLU A 27 20.58 4.32 12.48
C GLU A 27 21.46 4.93 11.38
N TRP A 28 22.25 4.10 10.69
CA TRP A 28 23.03 4.58 9.55
C TRP A 28 22.09 5.16 8.49
N GLY A 29 22.39 6.37 8.02
CA GLY A 29 21.55 7.08 7.05
C GLY A 29 20.34 7.80 7.65
N CYS A 30 20.17 7.83 8.98
CA CYS A 30 19.07 8.56 9.61
C CYS A 30 19.12 10.05 9.30
N ALA A 31 17.95 10.68 9.15
CA ALA A 31 17.87 12.13 9.05
C ALA A 31 18.33 12.79 10.35
N ALA A 32 18.84 14.02 10.25
CA ALA A 32 19.05 14.84 11.43
C ALA A 32 17.69 15.21 12.04
N PRO A 33 17.60 15.39 13.37
CA PRO A 33 16.45 16.02 14.01
C PRO A 33 16.04 17.31 13.31
N VAL A 34 14.74 17.64 13.31
CA VAL A 34 14.26 18.90 12.71
C VAL A 34 15.06 20.07 13.32
N ALA A 35 15.41 21.12 12.57
CA ALA A 35 16.15 22.23 13.17
C ALA A 35 15.29 23.06 14.14
N GLU A 36 15.93 23.75 15.11
CA GLU A 36 15.20 24.66 15.97
C GLU A 36 14.62 25.83 15.15
N GLY A 37 13.31 26.10 15.32
CA GLY A 37 12.59 27.13 14.57
C GLY A 37 11.96 26.65 13.25
N ASP A 38 12.32 25.48 12.76
CA ASP A 38 11.68 24.87 11.58
C ASP A 38 10.31 24.28 11.94
N PHE A 39 9.42 24.26 10.94
CA PHE A 39 8.10 23.66 11.05
C PHE A 39 8.23 22.13 11.12
N ALA A 40 7.73 21.54 12.21
CA ALA A 40 8.01 20.16 12.56
C ALA A 40 6.85 19.23 12.18
N PHE A 41 7.14 18.25 11.33
CA PHE A 41 6.24 17.18 10.94
C PHE A 41 6.68 15.84 11.53
N CYS A 42 5.75 15.02 12.00
CA CYS A 42 6.03 13.63 12.39
C CYS A 42 5.26 12.65 11.50
N MET A 43 5.98 11.79 10.77
CA MET A 43 5.41 10.71 9.97
C MET A 43 5.31 9.45 10.83
N ILE A 44 4.09 8.95 11.00
CA ILE A 44 3.76 7.84 11.87
C ILE A 44 3.30 6.64 11.04
N TYR A 45 3.89 5.48 11.30
CA TYR A 45 3.33 4.21 10.89
C TYR A 45 2.57 3.58 12.07
N PRO A 46 1.27 3.24 11.93
CA PRO A 46 0.45 2.73 13.04
C PRO A 46 0.68 1.24 13.28
N ASP A 47 1.94 0.83 13.36
CA ASP A 47 2.38 -0.50 13.77
C ASP A 47 3.85 -0.42 14.20
N THR A 48 4.38 -1.54 14.68
CA THR A 48 5.76 -1.74 15.09
C THR A 48 6.78 -1.32 14.03
N TYR A 49 7.98 -0.96 14.52
CA TYR A 49 9.11 -0.50 13.73
C TYR A 49 9.43 -1.43 12.56
N GLU A 50 9.47 -2.75 12.77
CA GLU A 50 9.87 -3.71 11.74
C GLU A 50 8.93 -3.72 10.52
N LEU A 51 7.64 -3.41 10.73
CA LEU A 51 6.66 -3.29 9.67
C LEU A 51 6.69 -1.90 9.04
N GLY A 52 6.75 -0.87 9.87
CA GLY A 52 6.69 0.50 9.38
C GLY A 52 7.94 0.93 8.63
N GLN A 53 9.12 0.52 9.10
CA GLN A 53 10.39 0.86 8.48
C GLN A 53 10.57 0.20 7.10
N ALA A 54 9.92 -0.95 6.89
CA ALA A 54 9.84 -1.64 5.61
C ALA A 54 8.96 -0.91 4.58
N ASN A 55 8.10 0.00 5.03
CA ASN A 55 7.15 0.70 4.18
C ASN A 55 7.84 1.85 3.42
N GLN A 56 7.97 1.69 2.11
CA GLN A 56 8.62 2.70 1.26
C GLN A 56 7.95 4.07 1.31
N ALA A 57 6.62 4.14 1.51
CA ALA A 57 5.91 5.42 1.54
C ALA A 57 6.37 6.29 2.72
N VAL A 58 6.64 5.68 3.90
CA VAL A 58 7.17 6.42 5.06
C VAL A 58 8.49 7.10 4.69
N ARG A 59 9.41 6.36 4.08
CA ARG A 59 10.71 6.87 3.62
C ARG A 59 10.56 7.99 2.58
N ILE A 60 9.79 7.74 1.52
CA ILE A 60 9.56 8.70 0.44
C ILE A 60 8.99 10.02 0.98
N LEU A 61 7.97 9.95 1.84
CA LEU A 61 7.30 11.13 2.38
C LEU A 61 8.19 11.91 3.35
N VAL A 62 8.95 11.23 4.22
CA VAL A 62 9.91 11.88 5.11
C VAL A 62 10.99 12.60 4.31
N ASN A 63 11.55 11.95 3.28
CA ASN A 63 12.58 12.55 2.44
C ASN A 63 12.04 13.73 1.62
N ALA A 64 10.82 13.64 1.09
CA ALA A 64 10.17 14.72 0.36
C ALA A 64 9.98 15.97 1.24
N VAL A 65 9.58 15.79 2.50
CA VAL A 65 9.45 16.91 3.45
C VAL A 65 10.82 17.45 3.86
N ASN A 66 11.80 16.60 4.14
CA ASN A 66 13.15 17.01 4.53
C ASN A 66 13.94 17.71 3.41
N ALA A 67 13.53 17.52 2.14
CA ALA A 67 14.07 18.27 1.01
C ALA A 67 13.58 19.73 0.96
N MET A 68 12.55 20.10 1.74
CA MET A 68 11.97 21.44 1.74
C MET A 68 12.61 22.35 2.77
N GLY A 69 12.95 23.58 2.37
CA GLY A 69 13.51 24.58 3.29
C GLY A 69 12.54 25.05 4.39
N GLY A 70 13.03 25.08 5.63
CA GLY A 70 12.31 25.58 6.80
C GLY A 70 11.23 24.65 7.34
N MET A 71 11.26 23.37 6.96
CA MET A 71 10.43 22.30 7.49
C MET A 71 11.31 21.06 7.69
N GLY A 72 10.93 20.20 8.64
CA GLY A 72 11.60 18.91 8.82
C GLY A 72 10.62 17.83 9.27
N ALA A 73 10.97 16.60 8.95
CA ALA A 73 10.19 15.39 9.22
C ALA A 73 10.99 14.42 10.10
N GLU A 74 10.33 13.91 11.13
CA GLU A 74 10.80 12.81 11.97
C GLU A 74 9.83 11.62 11.90
N ARG A 75 10.31 10.43 12.23
CA ARG A 75 9.54 9.19 12.20
C ARG A 75 9.05 8.81 13.58
N ALA A 76 7.87 8.22 13.65
CA ALA A 76 7.41 7.50 14.82
C ALA A 76 6.67 6.22 14.40
N PHE A 77 6.63 5.27 15.31
CA PHE A 77 6.01 3.97 15.13
C PHE A 77 5.18 3.67 16.36
N LEU A 78 4.07 2.96 16.20
CA LEU A 78 3.34 2.47 17.36
C LEU A 78 4.23 1.45 18.10
N PRO A 79 4.58 1.66 19.38
CA PRO A 79 5.39 0.70 20.13
C PRO A 79 4.65 -0.63 20.25
N ALA A 80 5.41 -1.73 20.35
CA ALA A 80 4.79 -3.03 20.62
C ALA A 80 4.02 -3.00 21.95
N ALA A 81 3.03 -3.88 22.09
CA ALA A 81 2.07 -3.85 23.19
C ALA A 81 2.74 -3.76 24.59
N ASP A 82 3.83 -4.50 24.82
CA ASP A 82 4.58 -4.48 26.07
C ASP A 82 5.23 -3.13 26.38
N MET A 83 5.82 -2.47 25.37
CA MET A 83 6.38 -1.13 25.51
C MET A 83 5.29 -0.06 25.65
N ALA A 84 4.20 -0.16 24.87
CA ALA A 84 3.08 0.78 24.97
C ALA A 84 2.44 0.75 26.36
N ASP A 85 2.23 -0.44 26.94
CA ASP A 85 1.70 -0.61 28.29
C ASP A 85 2.67 -0.02 29.33
N LEU A 86 3.96 -0.33 29.21
CA LEU A 86 4.99 0.20 30.10
C LEU A 86 5.13 1.72 30.04
N MET A 87 5.05 2.30 28.83
CA MET A 87 5.05 3.75 28.63
C MET A 87 3.89 4.43 29.33
N ARG A 88 2.68 3.83 29.28
CA ARG A 88 1.52 4.34 30.03
C ARG A 88 1.72 4.25 31.55
N GLU A 89 2.25 3.14 32.05
CA GLU A 89 2.55 2.95 33.47
C GLU A 89 3.53 4.02 34.01
N GLU A 90 4.53 4.38 33.21
CA GLU A 90 5.60 5.33 33.58
C GLU A 90 5.30 6.78 33.12
N GLY A 91 4.13 7.01 32.53
CA GLY A 91 3.68 8.31 32.04
C GLY A 91 4.55 8.91 30.93
N VAL A 92 5.15 8.07 30.07
CA VAL A 92 5.97 8.47 28.92
C VAL A 92 5.06 8.51 27.68
N PRO A 93 4.84 9.67 27.05
CA PRO A 93 4.03 9.75 25.83
C PRO A 93 4.77 9.18 24.62
N LEU A 94 4.04 8.93 23.53
CA LEU A 94 4.62 8.57 22.23
C LEU A 94 5.63 9.63 21.78
N PHE A 95 6.74 9.19 21.20
CA PHE A 95 7.85 10.03 20.78
C PHE A 95 8.35 9.71 19.37
N SER A 96 9.02 10.68 18.75
CA SER A 96 9.74 10.50 17.49
C SER A 96 11.09 9.82 17.68
N LEU A 97 11.56 9.05 16.70
CA LEU A 97 12.83 8.34 16.80
C LEU A 97 14.03 9.30 16.78
N GLU A 98 14.09 10.24 15.84
CA GLU A 98 15.28 11.05 15.60
C GLU A 98 15.67 11.91 16.80
N SER A 99 14.68 12.49 17.49
CA SER A 99 14.92 13.43 18.60
C SER A 99 14.33 13.02 19.94
N CYS A 100 13.65 11.87 20.02
CA CYS A 100 12.90 11.46 21.21
C CYS A 100 11.93 12.54 21.72
N ARG A 101 11.40 13.35 20.81
CA ARG A 101 10.46 14.43 21.12
C ARG A 101 9.05 13.87 21.26
N PRO A 102 8.24 14.33 22.23
CA PRO A 102 6.82 13.99 22.29
C PRO A 102 6.10 14.28 20.98
N VAL A 103 5.32 13.32 20.47
CA VAL A 103 4.60 13.47 19.19
C VAL A 103 3.58 14.62 19.24
N ALA A 104 2.96 14.88 20.38
CA ALA A 104 2.04 16.00 20.56
C ALA A 104 2.71 17.38 20.41
N ASP A 105 4.04 17.49 20.52
CA ASP A 105 4.75 18.75 20.40
C ASP A 105 4.99 19.16 18.93
N PHE A 106 4.70 18.30 17.95
CA PHE A 106 4.89 18.60 16.53
C PHE A 106 3.80 19.55 16.00
N ASP A 107 4.11 20.28 14.92
CA ASP A 107 3.12 21.16 14.30
C ASP A 107 2.01 20.35 13.61
N VAL A 108 2.42 19.27 12.94
CA VAL A 108 1.57 18.37 12.18
C VAL A 108 2.06 16.94 12.40
N VAL A 109 1.13 16.00 12.53
CA VAL A 109 1.42 14.56 12.56
C VAL A 109 0.69 13.90 11.40
N GLY A 110 1.33 12.96 10.72
CA GLY A 110 0.73 12.22 9.61
C GLY A 110 0.72 10.74 9.92
N ILE A 111 -0.43 10.07 9.83
CA ILE A 111 -0.56 8.64 10.08
C ILE A 111 -0.92 7.95 8.77
N THR A 112 -0.12 6.98 8.33
CA THR A 112 -0.51 6.16 7.17
C THR A 112 -1.62 5.18 7.53
N LEU A 113 -2.54 4.93 6.61
CA LEU A 113 -3.64 3.97 6.70
C LEU A 113 -3.37 2.80 5.74
N PRO A 114 -2.48 1.86 6.12
CA PRO A 114 -1.94 0.84 5.20
C PRO A 114 -2.96 -0.25 4.86
N HIS A 115 -3.81 -0.63 5.83
CA HIS A 115 -4.86 -1.63 5.70
C HIS A 115 -5.92 -1.42 6.79
N GLU A 116 -7.09 -2.01 6.59
CA GLU A 116 -8.26 -1.75 7.42
C GLU A 116 -8.07 -2.12 8.89
N LEU A 117 -7.36 -3.22 9.16
CA LEU A 117 -7.09 -3.72 10.52
C LEU A 117 -6.12 -2.83 11.33
N ALA A 118 -5.55 -1.78 10.74
CA ALA A 118 -4.74 -0.81 11.48
C ALA A 118 -5.60 0.26 12.20
N ALA A 119 -6.92 0.21 12.08
CA ALA A 119 -7.80 1.27 12.60
C ALA A 119 -7.73 1.45 14.12
N THR A 120 -7.64 0.36 14.88
CA THR A 120 -7.44 0.43 16.34
C THR A 120 -6.05 0.92 16.70
N ASN A 121 -5.03 0.62 15.89
CA ASN A 121 -3.68 1.13 16.09
C ASN A 121 -3.57 2.64 15.85
N VAL A 122 -4.41 3.22 14.99
CA VAL A 122 -4.52 4.68 14.85
C VAL A 122 -4.99 5.31 16.18
N LEU A 123 -6.01 4.73 16.81
CA LEU A 123 -6.50 5.20 18.11
C LEU A 123 -5.44 5.01 19.21
N GLU A 124 -4.78 3.86 19.25
CA GLU A 124 -3.69 3.56 20.18
C GLU A 124 -2.55 4.58 20.05
N THR A 125 -2.22 4.98 18.82
CA THR A 125 -1.20 5.98 18.52
C THR A 125 -1.60 7.36 19.04
N LEU A 126 -2.82 7.81 18.75
CA LEU A 126 -3.31 9.12 19.19
C LEU A 126 -3.41 9.21 20.71
N ASP A 127 -3.95 8.16 21.35
CA ASP A 127 -4.06 8.04 22.80
C ASP A 127 -2.68 8.08 23.49
N LEU A 128 -1.73 7.25 23.04
CA LEU A 128 -0.38 7.21 23.62
C LEU A 128 0.40 8.50 23.38
N ALA A 129 0.12 9.23 22.30
CA ALA A 129 0.67 10.55 22.04
C ALA A 129 0.05 11.66 22.91
N GLY A 130 -1.10 11.40 23.55
CA GLY A 130 -1.87 12.42 24.26
C GLY A 130 -2.60 13.40 23.32
N ILE A 131 -2.86 13.01 22.07
CA ILE A 131 -3.62 13.81 21.10
C ILE A 131 -5.10 13.39 21.17
N PRO A 132 -6.05 14.33 21.26
CA PRO A 132 -7.48 13.99 21.26
C PRO A 132 -7.87 13.14 20.03
N LEU A 133 -8.59 12.05 20.30
CA LEU A 133 -8.94 11.04 19.30
C LEU A 133 -9.76 11.65 18.15
N ARG A 134 -10.79 12.43 18.49
CA ARG A 134 -11.67 13.07 17.49
C ARG A 134 -11.21 14.47 17.15
N THR A 135 -11.33 14.84 15.88
CA THR A 135 -11.05 16.20 15.40
C THR A 135 -11.83 17.28 16.16
N ALA A 136 -13.08 16.98 16.55
CA ALA A 136 -13.95 17.90 17.27
C ALA A 136 -13.46 18.26 18.69
N ASP A 137 -12.61 17.41 19.28
CA ASP A 137 -12.08 17.59 20.63
C ASP A 137 -10.69 18.27 20.63
N ARG A 138 -10.13 18.56 19.44
CA ARG A 138 -8.81 19.18 19.30
C ARG A 138 -8.87 20.69 19.48
N ALA A 139 -7.97 21.21 20.28
CA ALA A 139 -7.77 22.64 20.48
C ALA A 139 -6.96 23.28 19.34
N GLU A 140 -6.94 24.61 19.30
CA GLU A 140 -6.13 25.39 18.34
C GLU A 140 -4.62 25.09 18.43
N GLY A 141 -4.13 24.76 19.63
CA GLY A 141 -2.72 24.43 19.87
C GLY A 141 -2.33 22.98 19.59
N ASP A 142 -3.29 22.08 19.40
CA ASP A 142 -3.00 20.68 19.11
C ASP A 142 -2.46 20.50 17.68
N PRO A 143 -1.63 19.47 17.43
CA PRO A 143 -1.18 19.16 16.08
C PRO A 143 -2.36 18.99 15.12
N ILE A 144 -2.14 19.37 13.86
CA ILE A 144 -3.05 18.93 12.78
C ILE A 144 -2.71 17.47 12.48
N VAL A 145 -3.71 16.60 12.47
CA VAL A 145 -3.55 15.17 12.22
C VAL A 145 -3.97 14.87 10.79
N LEU A 146 -3.00 14.47 9.98
CA LEU A 146 -3.17 14.06 8.59
C LEU A 146 -3.27 12.53 8.49
N ALA A 147 -3.99 12.04 7.49
CA ALA A 147 -3.93 10.65 7.05
C ALA A 147 -3.61 10.53 5.57
N GLY A 148 -3.13 9.35 5.15
CA GLY A 148 -2.98 8.97 3.75
C GLY A 148 -2.79 7.47 3.61
N GLY A 149 -2.70 6.96 2.38
CA GLY A 149 -2.50 5.53 2.11
C GLY A 149 -3.73 4.82 1.52
N PRO A 150 -3.65 3.50 1.29
CA PRO A 150 -4.69 2.74 0.60
C PRO A 150 -6.10 2.87 1.17
N CYS A 151 -6.27 2.92 2.49
CA CYS A 151 -7.60 3.03 3.09
C CYS A 151 -8.24 4.42 2.92
N ALA A 152 -7.49 5.45 2.48
CA ALA A 152 -8.05 6.78 2.18
C ALA A 152 -9.09 6.76 1.03
N TYR A 153 -9.16 5.68 0.26
CA TYR A 153 -10.16 5.49 -0.80
C TYR A 153 -11.56 5.10 -0.28
N ASN A 154 -11.67 4.67 0.99
CA ASN A 154 -12.88 4.75 1.81
C ASN A 154 -12.53 5.40 3.16
N PRO A 155 -12.56 6.73 3.27
CA PRO A 155 -12.07 7.44 4.45
C PRO A 155 -13.06 7.44 5.61
N GLU A 156 -14.33 7.11 5.39
CA GLU A 156 -15.41 7.39 6.34
C GLU A 156 -15.31 6.65 7.68
N PRO A 157 -14.86 5.39 7.74
CA PRO A 157 -14.56 4.70 9.00
C PRO A 157 -13.49 5.40 9.86
N TYR A 158 -12.72 6.31 9.28
CA TYR A 158 -11.64 7.06 9.93
C TYR A 158 -11.96 8.55 10.05
N ALA A 159 -12.98 9.04 9.35
CA ALA A 159 -13.22 10.45 9.11
C ALA A 159 -13.29 11.31 10.40
N PRO A 160 -13.93 10.87 11.50
CA PRO A 160 -13.93 11.64 12.75
C PRO A 160 -12.55 11.78 13.42
N LEU A 161 -11.57 10.94 13.07
CA LEU A 161 -10.25 10.86 13.69
C LEU A 161 -9.20 11.77 13.04
N PHE A 162 -9.45 12.26 11.82
CA PHE A 162 -8.46 13.00 11.03
C PHE A 162 -8.95 14.40 10.67
N ASP A 163 -8.05 15.37 10.72
CA ASP A 163 -8.36 16.73 10.29
C ASP A 163 -8.32 16.83 8.76
N VAL A 164 -7.37 16.15 8.13
CA VAL A 164 -7.23 16.06 6.67
C VAL A 164 -6.85 14.64 6.28
N ILE A 165 -7.48 14.11 5.24
CA ILE A 165 -7.16 12.82 4.64
C ILE A 165 -6.70 13.08 3.20
N LEU A 166 -5.46 12.72 2.91
CA LEU A 166 -4.81 12.90 1.61
C LEU A 166 -5.05 11.65 0.75
N VAL A 167 -5.76 11.85 -0.36
CA VAL A 167 -6.09 10.78 -1.30
C VAL A 167 -5.12 10.81 -2.47
N GLY A 168 -4.37 9.72 -2.68
CA GLY A 168 -3.47 9.56 -3.82
C GLY A 168 -1.99 9.48 -3.42
N GLU A 169 -1.15 10.03 -4.28
CA GLU A 169 0.32 10.04 -4.15
C GLU A 169 0.80 11.32 -3.45
N GLY A 170 1.58 11.15 -2.39
CA GLY A 170 1.87 12.19 -1.40
C GLY A 170 3.18 12.95 -1.61
N GLU A 171 4.00 12.53 -2.57
CA GLU A 171 5.35 13.05 -2.85
C GLU A 171 5.37 14.58 -2.99
N GLU A 172 4.37 15.14 -3.67
CA GLU A 172 4.18 16.59 -3.79
C GLU A 172 3.10 17.11 -2.84
N GLN A 173 2.02 16.33 -2.68
CA GLN A 173 0.83 16.75 -1.95
C GLN A 173 1.12 17.05 -0.48
N LEU A 174 1.89 16.19 0.19
CA LEU A 174 2.19 16.36 1.60
C LEU A 174 3.06 17.61 1.84
N PRO A 175 4.21 17.80 1.15
CA PRO A 175 4.96 19.05 1.24
C PRO A 175 4.13 20.31 0.99
N GLU A 176 3.24 20.30 -0.01
CA GLU A 176 2.34 21.41 -0.33
C GLU A 176 1.39 21.74 0.84
N VAL A 177 0.76 20.71 1.43
CA VAL A 177 -0.13 20.86 2.59
C VAL A 177 0.63 21.42 3.79
N LEU A 178 1.81 20.88 4.10
CA LEU A 178 2.62 21.34 5.23
C LEU A 178 3.07 22.79 5.05
N ALA A 179 3.50 23.16 3.85
CA ALA A 179 3.89 24.53 3.52
C ALA A 179 2.72 25.51 3.69
N LEU A 180 1.51 25.13 3.24
CA LEU A 180 0.31 25.94 3.39
C LEU A 180 -0.11 26.09 4.85
N ILE A 181 -0.09 25.01 5.63
CA ILE A 181 -0.38 25.06 7.07
C ILE A 181 0.62 25.98 7.77
N ARG A 182 1.92 25.86 7.47
CA ARG A 182 2.98 26.70 8.01
C ARG A 182 2.74 28.18 7.70
N GLU A 183 2.45 28.51 6.44
CA GLU A 183 2.13 29.88 6.00
C GLU A 183 0.95 30.47 6.79
N LEU A 184 -0.16 29.73 6.86
CA LEU A 184 -1.39 30.21 7.50
C LEU A 184 -1.23 30.33 9.01
N ARG A 185 -0.56 29.38 9.68
CA ARG A 185 -0.23 29.50 11.11
C ARG A 185 0.66 30.71 11.40
N ALA A 186 1.65 30.97 10.56
CA ALA A 186 2.51 32.16 10.70
C ALA A 186 1.72 33.47 10.56
N SER A 187 0.63 33.47 9.79
CA SER A 187 -0.29 34.61 9.66
C SER A 187 -1.32 34.73 10.80
N GLY A 188 -1.35 33.76 11.73
CA GLY A 188 -2.31 33.72 12.84
C GLY A 188 -3.70 33.22 12.45
N ALA A 189 -3.83 32.50 11.33
CA ALA A 189 -5.11 31.93 10.89
C ALA A 189 -5.59 30.85 11.89
N PRO A 190 -6.88 30.83 12.25
CA PRO A 190 -7.44 29.78 13.10
C PRO A 190 -7.47 28.43 12.38
N ARG A 191 -7.46 27.33 13.14
CA ARG A 191 -7.50 25.94 12.62
C ARG A 191 -8.60 25.75 11.57
N ALA A 192 -9.81 26.23 11.84
CA ALA A 192 -10.93 26.08 10.91
C ALA A 192 -10.67 26.75 9.54
N GLU A 193 -9.98 27.89 9.50
CA GLU A 193 -9.58 28.56 8.27
C GLU A 193 -8.49 27.77 7.55
N ILE A 194 -7.49 27.29 8.29
CA ILE A 194 -6.43 26.43 7.75
C ILE A 194 -7.01 25.20 7.04
N LEU A 195 -7.94 24.50 7.70
CA LEU A 195 -8.55 23.29 7.15
C LEU A 195 -9.39 23.58 5.88
N ARG A 196 -10.12 24.70 5.85
CA ARG A 196 -10.86 25.12 4.65
C ARG A 196 -9.92 25.48 3.50
N GLU A 197 -8.84 26.19 3.78
CA GLU A 197 -7.85 26.56 2.76
C GLU A 197 -7.10 25.34 2.21
N VAL A 198 -6.78 24.35 3.05
CA VAL A 198 -6.23 23.07 2.60
C VAL A 198 -7.20 22.37 1.63
N ALA A 199 -8.48 22.24 1.99
CA ALA A 199 -9.48 21.62 1.13
C ALA A 199 -9.70 22.37 -0.20
N ARG A 200 -9.54 23.69 -0.18
CA ARG A 200 -9.77 24.57 -1.34
C ARG A 200 -8.58 24.62 -2.31
N ARG A 201 -7.36 24.62 -1.77
CA ARG A 201 -6.14 24.89 -2.54
C ARG A 201 -5.39 23.63 -2.93
N VAL A 202 -5.47 22.57 -2.13
CA VAL A 202 -4.71 21.34 -2.36
C VAL A 202 -5.62 20.26 -2.95
N GLY A 203 -5.31 19.82 -4.18
CA GLY A 203 -6.01 18.71 -4.81
C GLY A 203 -5.85 17.40 -4.03
N GLY A 204 -6.93 16.63 -3.89
CA GLY A 204 -6.93 15.34 -3.19
C GLY A 204 -6.97 15.44 -1.66
N ALA A 205 -7.11 16.63 -1.09
CA ALA A 205 -7.31 16.81 0.35
C ALA A 205 -8.80 16.71 0.71
N TYR A 206 -9.17 15.69 1.46
CA TYR A 206 -10.49 15.55 2.05
C TYR A 206 -10.46 16.01 3.52
N VAL A 207 -11.34 16.95 3.89
CA VAL A 207 -11.41 17.50 5.25
C VAL A 207 -12.80 17.18 5.84
N PRO A 208 -12.93 16.12 6.66
CA PRO A 208 -14.22 15.60 7.09
C PRO A 208 -15.15 16.62 7.77
N SER A 209 -14.59 17.55 8.53
CA SER A 209 -15.33 18.58 9.27
C SER A 209 -16.04 19.60 8.38
N LEU A 210 -15.70 19.65 7.09
CA LEU A 210 -16.34 20.54 6.10
C LEU A 210 -17.54 19.89 5.42
N TYR A 211 -17.97 18.69 5.86
CA TYR A 211 -19.08 17.96 5.27
C TYR A 211 -20.09 17.51 6.33
N ARG A 212 -21.38 17.75 6.07
CA ARG A 212 -22.48 17.09 6.78
C ARG A 212 -22.63 15.67 6.24
N TRP A 213 -22.61 14.69 7.14
CA TRP A 213 -22.93 13.31 6.81
C TRP A 213 -24.45 13.14 6.72
N ARG A 214 -24.94 12.60 5.60
CA ARG A 214 -26.37 12.38 5.36
C ARG A 214 -26.84 11.05 5.93
N SER A 215 -28.13 10.97 6.23
CA SER A 215 -28.82 9.68 6.37
C SER A 215 -28.85 8.94 5.04
N GLU A 216 -29.10 7.62 5.07
CA GLU A 216 -29.18 6.81 3.85
C GLU A 216 -30.20 7.36 2.84
N ASP A 217 -31.43 7.63 3.29
CA ASP A 217 -32.50 8.16 2.43
C ASP A 217 -32.10 9.49 1.75
N GLU A 218 -31.49 10.40 2.52
CA GLU A 218 -30.99 11.67 1.98
C GLU A 218 -29.84 11.43 0.99
N ALA A 219 -28.93 10.49 1.28
CA ALA A 219 -27.77 10.20 0.45
C ALA A 219 -28.19 9.61 -0.90
N GLN A 220 -29.13 8.66 -0.90
CA GLN A 220 -29.68 8.08 -2.12
C GLN A 220 -30.44 9.11 -2.94
N ALA A 221 -31.20 10.01 -2.32
CA ALA A 221 -31.91 11.08 -3.00
C ALA A 221 -30.97 12.15 -3.59
N ALA A 222 -29.89 12.49 -2.87
CA ALA A 222 -28.96 13.55 -3.25
C ALA A 222 -27.81 13.07 -4.15
N GLY A 223 -27.58 11.76 -4.26
CA GLY A 223 -26.48 11.19 -5.03
C GLY A 223 -25.11 11.22 -4.33
N SER A 224 -25.06 11.52 -3.03
CA SER A 224 -23.83 11.55 -2.23
C SER A 224 -24.16 11.48 -0.73
N TRP A 225 -23.35 10.77 0.05
CA TRP A 225 -23.44 10.76 1.51
C TRP A 225 -22.83 12.01 2.16
N ALA A 226 -21.77 12.56 1.57
CA ALA A 226 -21.10 13.75 2.07
C ALA A 226 -21.68 15.01 1.40
N GLU A 227 -22.19 15.93 2.20
CA GLU A 227 -22.68 17.24 1.78
C GLU A 227 -21.69 18.34 2.18
N PRO A 228 -21.01 19.01 1.23
CA PRO A 228 -20.16 20.15 1.57
C PRO A 228 -20.94 21.25 2.29
N LEU A 229 -20.36 21.78 3.37
CA LEU A 229 -20.93 22.89 4.15
C LEU A 229 -20.72 24.25 3.47
N PHE A 230 -19.81 24.32 2.50
CA PHE A 230 -19.45 25.54 1.77
C PHE A 230 -19.35 25.27 0.26
N ASP A 231 -19.68 26.26 -0.56
CA ASP A 231 -19.70 26.13 -2.02
C ASP A 231 -18.29 25.99 -2.66
N ASP A 232 -17.26 26.45 -1.95
CA ASP A 232 -15.85 26.35 -2.34
C ASP A 232 -15.16 25.07 -1.86
N VAL A 233 -15.89 24.19 -1.16
CA VAL A 233 -15.41 22.86 -0.76
C VAL A 233 -15.83 21.84 -1.83
N PRO A 234 -14.91 20.98 -2.30
CA PRO A 234 -15.19 20.08 -3.40
C PRO A 234 -16.29 19.08 -3.07
N ARG A 235 -17.24 18.89 -3.99
CA ARG A 235 -18.26 17.82 -3.87
C ARG A 235 -17.68 16.43 -4.07
N VAL A 236 -16.62 16.33 -4.86
CA VAL A 236 -15.91 15.08 -5.17
C VAL A 236 -14.42 15.34 -5.05
N VAL A 237 -13.72 14.53 -4.26
CA VAL A 237 -12.27 14.61 -4.06
C VAL A 237 -11.60 13.62 -5.00
N HIS A 238 -10.84 14.14 -5.95
CA HIS A 238 -10.04 13.34 -6.88
C HIS A 238 -8.68 13.04 -6.27
N LYS A 239 -8.21 11.80 -6.40
CA LYS A 239 -6.86 11.43 -5.98
C LYS A 239 -5.79 12.32 -6.64
N ARG A 240 -4.69 12.57 -5.93
CA ARG A 240 -3.46 13.12 -6.49
C ARG A 240 -2.61 12.03 -7.14
N VAL A 241 -1.89 12.38 -8.20
CA VAL A 241 -0.93 11.51 -8.89
C VAL A 241 0.39 12.27 -8.98
N PHE A 242 1.51 11.61 -8.66
CA PHE A 242 2.83 12.19 -8.83
C PHE A 242 3.29 12.03 -10.29
N GLU A 243 3.13 13.09 -11.07
CA GLU A 243 3.44 13.07 -12.52
C GLU A 243 4.93 12.82 -12.78
N GLY A 244 5.82 13.24 -11.87
CA GLY A 244 7.26 13.04 -12.00
C GLY A 244 7.78 11.63 -11.70
N PHE A 245 6.91 10.63 -11.52
CA PHE A 245 7.35 9.29 -11.08
C PHE A 245 8.37 8.66 -12.04
N ALA A 246 8.10 8.66 -13.35
CA ALA A 246 8.92 8.00 -14.37
C ALA A 246 10.34 8.59 -14.44
N ASP A 247 10.46 9.90 -14.20
CA ASP A 247 11.71 10.66 -14.26
C ASP A 247 12.41 10.78 -12.89
N SER A 248 11.71 10.47 -11.79
CA SER A 248 12.28 10.59 -10.44
C SER A 248 13.35 9.51 -10.19
N PRO A 249 14.38 9.79 -9.38
CA PRO A 249 15.39 8.80 -9.01
C PRO A 249 14.75 7.51 -8.45
N ALA A 250 15.16 6.35 -8.97
CA ALA A 250 14.69 5.07 -8.47
C ALA A 250 15.27 4.72 -7.09
N LEU A 251 16.45 5.28 -6.78
CA LEU A 251 17.06 5.19 -5.46
C LEU A 251 16.46 6.25 -4.54
N GLU A 252 15.77 5.77 -3.53
CA GLU A 252 15.29 6.59 -2.43
C GLU A 252 16.26 6.44 -1.24
N PRO A 253 16.88 7.54 -0.75
CA PRO A 253 17.79 7.48 0.39
C PRO A 253 17.14 6.79 1.59
N MET A 254 17.84 5.82 2.17
CA MET A 254 17.26 4.96 3.19
C MET A 254 18.20 4.76 4.37
N ILE A 255 17.60 4.45 5.51
CA ILE A 255 18.35 4.00 6.66
C ILE A 255 18.72 2.52 6.53
N VAL A 256 19.77 2.11 7.24
CA VAL A 256 20.07 0.69 7.50
C VAL A 256 19.70 0.41 8.96
N PRO A 257 18.59 -0.32 9.22
CA PRO A 257 18.12 -0.60 10.56
C PRO A 257 19.13 -1.38 11.42
N TYR A 258 19.12 -1.15 12.73
CA TYR A 258 19.91 -1.95 13.69
C TYR A 258 19.27 -3.29 14.09
N THR A 259 18.07 -3.56 13.57
CA THR A 259 17.35 -4.82 13.79
C THR A 259 16.72 -5.27 12.48
N GLU A 260 16.56 -6.57 12.31
CA GLU A 260 15.96 -7.15 11.10
C GLU A 260 14.51 -6.66 10.96
N VAL A 261 14.23 -5.96 9.87
CA VAL A 261 12.89 -5.48 9.52
C VAL A 261 12.18 -6.47 8.58
N VAL A 262 10.88 -6.30 8.40
CA VAL A 262 10.19 -7.05 7.34
C VAL A 262 10.75 -6.59 6.00
N HIS A 263 11.06 -7.54 5.10
CA HIS A 263 11.65 -7.19 3.80
C HIS A 263 12.97 -6.40 3.92
N ASP A 264 13.86 -6.83 4.83
CA ASP A 264 15.19 -6.26 5.06
C ASP A 264 16.15 -6.51 3.88
N ARG A 265 16.04 -5.65 2.87
CA ARG A 265 16.77 -5.69 1.60
C ARG A 265 16.68 -4.34 0.90
N LEU A 266 17.50 -4.12 -0.11
CA LEU A 266 17.35 -2.95 -0.98
C LEU A 266 16.07 -3.10 -1.80
N ASN A 267 15.12 -2.17 -1.64
CA ASN A 267 13.89 -2.18 -2.43
C ASN A 267 13.88 -0.99 -3.41
N VAL A 268 13.72 -1.29 -4.70
CA VAL A 268 13.66 -0.32 -5.81
C VAL A 268 12.31 -0.43 -6.49
N GLU A 269 11.52 0.65 -6.48
CA GLU A 269 10.21 0.71 -7.16
C GLU A 269 10.44 0.96 -8.66
N ILE A 270 10.13 -0.04 -9.50
CA ILE A 270 10.46 0.02 -10.94
C ILE A 270 9.31 0.56 -11.80
N LEU A 271 8.07 0.40 -11.34
CA LEU A 271 6.87 0.95 -11.99
C LEU A 271 5.77 1.14 -10.96
N ARG A 272 4.88 2.09 -11.24
CA ARG A 272 3.67 2.36 -10.44
C ARG A 272 2.43 2.18 -11.31
N GLY A 273 1.39 1.58 -10.73
CA GLY A 273 0.15 1.27 -11.43
C GLY A 273 0.10 -0.14 -12.03
N CYS A 274 -1.11 -0.60 -12.34
CA CYS A 274 -1.35 -1.89 -13.00
C CYS A 274 -2.57 -1.77 -13.92
N ALA A 275 -2.43 -2.20 -15.18
CA ALA A 275 -3.47 -2.10 -16.20
C ALA A 275 -4.25 -3.42 -16.42
N ARG A 276 -3.85 -4.51 -15.76
CA ARG A 276 -4.46 -5.85 -15.91
C ARG A 276 -5.95 -5.91 -15.56
N GLY A 277 -6.41 -5.02 -14.66
CA GLY A 277 -7.84 -4.81 -14.42
C GLY A 277 -8.57 -5.96 -13.72
N CYS A 278 -7.91 -6.65 -12.79
CA CYS A 278 -8.57 -7.64 -11.91
C CYS A 278 -9.71 -6.97 -11.12
N ARG A 279 -10.91 -7.56 -11.18
CA ARG A 279 -12.17 -6.93 -10.71
C ARG A 279 -12.31 -6.82 -9.19
N PHE A 280 -11.51 -7.56 -8.44
CA PHE A 280 -11.42 -7.49 -6.98
C PHE A 280 -10.30 -6.56 -6.49
N CYS A 281 -9.36 -6.18 -7.35
CA CYS A 281 -8.10 -5.56 -6.93
C CYS A 281 -8.22 -4.04 -6.88
N GLN A 282 -8.27 -3.49 -5.66
CA GLN A 282 -8.30 -2.04 -5.43
C GLN A 282 -7.04 -1.36 -5.97
N ALA A 283 -5.86 -1.93 -5.71
CA ALA A 283 -4.58 -1.42 -6.21
C ALA A 283 -4.59 -1.23 -7.74
N GLY A 284 -5.17 -2.18 -8.47
CA GLY A 284 -5.31 -2.14 -9.93
C GLY A 284 -6.24 -1.04 -10.46
N MET A 285 -7.03 -0.41 -9.59
CA MET A 285 -7.88 0.74 -9.92
C MET A 285 -7.26 2.05 -9.40
N MET A 286 -6.79 2.06 -8.15
CA MET A 286 -6.34 3.26 -7.46
C MET A 286 -4.99 3.79 -7.94
N TYR A 287 -4.09 2.95 -8.43
CA TYR A 287 -2.76 3.38 -8.91
C TYR A 287 -2.70 3.68 -10.42
N ARG A 288 -3.81 3.63 -11.16
CA ARG A 288 -3.83 4.00 -12.59
C ARG A 288 -3.52 5.50 -12.77
N PRO A 289 -2.80 5.92 -13.83
CA PRO A 289 -2.24 5.11 -14.92
C PRO A 289 -0.88 4.46 -14.59
N VAL A 290 -0.44 3.54 -15.46
CA VAL A 290 0.88 2.87 -15.36
C VAL A 290 1.99 3.84 -15.77
N ARG A 291 3.02 3.97 -14.93
CA ARG A 291 4.23 4.75 -15.19
C ARG A 291 5.46 3.92 -14.83
N GLU A 292 6.41 3.84 -15.75
CA GLU A 292 7.64 3.04 -15.63
C GLU A 292 8.88 3.93 -15.47
N ARG A 293 9.84 3.51 -14.65
CA ARG A 293 11.18 4.11 -14.62
C ARG A 293 12.07 3.43 -15.65
N SER A 294 13.03 4.14 -16.24
CA SER A 294 13.92 3.56 -17.25
C SER A 294 14.86 2.49 -16.67
N ALA A 295 15.31 1.56 -17.51
CA ALA A 295 16.31 0.57 -17.13
C ALA A 295 17.59 1.20 -16.60
N ASP A 296 18.04 2.32 -17.19
CA ASP A 296 19.22 3.06 -16.72
C ASP A 296 19.04 3.59 -15.30
N ASN A 297 17.91 4.24 -15.02
CA ASN A 297 17.58 4.76 -13.69
C ASN A 297 17.55 3.63 -12.65
N ILE A 298 16.93 2.49 -12.99
CA ILE A 298 16.82 1.34 -12.09
C ILE A 298 18.19 0.69 -11.84
N VAL A 299 19.00 0.47 -12.88
CA VAL A 299 20.32 -0.17 -12.75
C VAL A 299 21.27 0.71 -11.94
N ASP A 300 21.29 2.03 -12.20
CA ASP A 300 22.07 2.99 -11.40
C ASP A 300 21.64 2.96 -9.93
N ALA A 301 20.33 2.99 -9.68
CA ALA A 301 19.79 2.95 -8.33
C ALA A 301 20.17 1.68 -7.56
N VAL A 302 20.17 0.52 -8.23
CA VAL A 302 20.60 -0.74 -7.62
C VAL A 302 22.09 -0.70 -7.29
N ALA A 303 22.94 -0.29 -8.24
CA ALA A 303 24.38 -0.23 -8.03
C ALA A 303 24.76 0.70 -6.87
N ARG A 304 24.17 1.91 -6.86
CA ARG A 304 24.39 2.90 -5.79
C ARG A 304 23.82 2.44 -4.45
N GLY A 305 22.56 1.97 -4.45
CA GLY A 305 21.90 1.52 -3.23
C GLY A 305 22.65 0.39 -2.53
N LEU A 306 23.16 -0.59 -3.29
CA LEU A 306 23.98 -1.67 -2.74
C LEU A 306 25.30 -1.15 -2.15
N ALA A 307 25.95 -0.20 -2.82
CA ALA A 307 27.19 0.41 -2.33
C ALA A 307 26.98 1.25 -1.05
N GLU A 308 25.85 1.96 -0.94
CA GLU A 308 25.52 2.82 0.19
C GLU A 308 25.04 2.03 1.43
N THR A 309 24.36 0.91 1.22
CA THR A 309 23.69 0.15 2.29
C THR A 309 24.41 -1.13 2.70
N GLY A 310 25.18 -1.74 1.79
CA GLY A 310 25.82 -3.03 2.02
C GLY A 310 24.86 -4.23 2.02
N TYR A 311 23.62 -4.07 1.56
CA TYR A 311 22.67 -5.18 1.43
C TYR A 311 23.17 -6.28 0.49
N ASP A 312 22.81 -7.53 0.78
CA ASP A 312 23.09 -8.70 -0.07
C ASP A 312 21.85 -9.19 -0.83
N GLU A 313 20.75 -8.44 -0.79
CA GLU A 313 19.52 -8.72 -1.53
C GLU A 313 18.92 -7.41 -2.10
N VAL A 314 18.42 -7.50 -3.34
CA VAL A 314 17.67 -6.46 -4.05
C VAL A 314 16.29 -6.99 -4.40
N SER A 315 15.26 -6.16 -4.23
CA SER A 315 13.90 -6.45 -4.64
C SER A 315 13.40 -5.39 -5.61
N LEU A 316 13.08 -5.80 -6.83
CA LEU A 316 12.47 -4.96 -7.86
C LEU A 316 10.96 -4.93 -7.65
N THR A 317 10.52 -3.94 -6.89
CA THR A 317 9.15 -3.82 -6.38
C THR A 317 8.21 -3.11 -7.37
N SER A 318 7.01 -3.67 -7.54
CA SER A 318 5.87 -3.04 -8.21
C SER A 318 4.61 -3.92 -8.05
N LEU A 319 3.48 -3.48 -8.61
CA LEU A 319 2.26 -4.31 -8.68
C LEU A 319 2.33 -5.43 -9.72
N SER A 320 3.22 -5.33 -10.72
CA SER A 320 3.38 -6.33 -11.77
C SER A 320 4.75 -6.18 -12.46
N SER A 321 5.82 -6.63 -11.80
CA SER A 321 7.18 -6.31 -12.23
C SER A 321 7.54 -6.93 -13.57
N THR A 322 6.99 -8.10 -13.87
CA THR A 322 7.16 -8.78 -15.17
C THR A 322 6.49 -8.07 -16.33
N ASP A 323 5.60 -7.10 -16.06
CA ASP A 323 4.96 -6.31 -17.11
C ASP A 323 5.79 -5.08 -17.49
N HIS A 324 6.88 -4.76 -16.78
CA HIS A 324 7.74 -3.64 -17.14
C HIS A 324 8.29 -3.82 -18.55
N SER A 325 8.15 -2.82 -19.42
CA SER A 325 8.53 -2.92 -20.84
C SER A 325 10.01 -3.30 -21.05
N GLN A 326 10.90 -2.86 -20.14
CA GLN A 326 12.33 -3.20 -20.12
C GLN A 326 12.75 -4.30 -19.12
N ILE A 327 11.84 -5.14 -18.60
CA ILE A 327 12.18 -6.07 -17.49
C ILE A 327 13.37 -6.99 -17.79
N ALA A 328 13.46 -7.52 -19.02
CA ALA A 328 14.53 -8.43 -19.41
C ALA A 328 15.89 -7.71 -19.41
N GLU A 329 15.93 -6.47 -19.90
CA GLU A 329 17.13 -5.62 -19.90
C GLU A 329 17.58 -5.31 -18.47
N ILE A 330 16.64 -4.90 -17.60
CA ILE A 330 16.91 -4.61 -16.19
C ILE A 330 17.52 -5.82 -15.49
N LEU A 331 16.87 -6.99 -15.59
CA LEU A 331 17.35 -8.20 -14.93
C LEU A 331 18.70 -8.66 -15.48
N SER A 332 18.92 -8.57 -16.79
CA SER A 332 20.19 -8.94 -17.41
C SER A 332 21.34 -8.09 -16.88
N ARG A 333 21.16 -6.76 -16.85
CA ARG A 333 22.17 -5.80 -16.38
C ARG A 333 22.44 -5.94 -14.89
N VAL A 334 21.38 -5.94 -14.05
CA VAL A 334 21.53 -6.09 -12.60
C VAL A 334 22.20 -7.42 -12.23
N ASN A 335 21.83 -8.53 -12.88
CA ASN A 335 22.48 -9.82 -12.64
C ASN A 335 23.96 -9.83 -13.05
N ALA A 336 24.30 -9.15 -14.15
CA ALA A 336 25.69 -9.01 -14.59
C ALA A 336 26.51 -8.19 -13.58
N ASP A 337 25.97 -7.07 -13.10
CA ASP A 337 26.62 -6.20 -12.12
C ASP A 337 26.79 -6.90 -10.75
N CYS A 338 25.83 -7.75 -10.38
CA CYS A 338 25.86 -8.52 -9.13
C CYS A 338 26.63 -9.85 -9.23
N ALA A 339 27.16 -10.20 -10.41
CA ALA A 339 27.75 -11.52 -10.65
C ALA A 339 28.98 -11.76 -9.76
N GLY A 340 28.90 -12.78 -8.89
CA GLY A 340 29.99 -13.13 -7.98
C GLY A 340 30.11 -12.24 -6.74
N ALA A 341 29.24 -11.25 -6.58
CA ALA A 341 29.19 -10.38 -5.39
C ALA A 341 28.42 -11.00 -4.21
N GLY A 342 27.77 -12.15 -4.42
CA GLY A 342 26.93 -12.80 -3.40
C GLY A 342 25.55 -12.15 -3.23
N VAL A 343 25.21 -11.17 -4.06
CA VAL A 343 23.92 -10.44 -4.02
C VAL A 343 22.81 -11.26 -4.69
N ARG A 344 21.63 -11.28 -4.07
CA ARG A 344 20.41 -11.91 -4.61
C ARG A 344 19.48 -10.86 -5.22
N VAL A 345 19.03 -11.09 -6.45
CA VAL A 345 17.98 -10.28 -7.09
C VAL A 345 16.65 -11.01 -6.96
N SER A 346 15.62 -10.30 -6.50
CA SER A 346 14.27 -10.83 -6.30
C SER A 346 13.23 -9.99 -7.01
N VAL A 347 12.19 -10.66 -7.51
CA VAL A 347 11.04 -10.06 -8.18
C VAL A 347 9.79 -10.59 -7.49
N PRO A 348 9.20 -9.90 -6.50
CA PRO A 348 8.11 -10.47 -5.69
C PRO A 348 6.76 -10.59 -6.46
N SER A 349 6.47 -9.67 -7.36
CA SER A 349 5.18 -9.59 -8.08
C SER A 349 5.27 -10.21 -9.47
N GLN A 350 5.33 -11.55 -9.53
CA GLN A 350 5.48 -12.31 -10.78
C GLN A 350 4.12 -12.76 -11.33
N ARG A 351 3.78 -12.32 -12.55
CA ARG A 351 2.57 -12.79 -13.25
C ARG A 351 2.91 -14.04 -14.05
N LEU A 352 1.99 -15.01 -14.03
CA LEU A 352 2.17 -16.35 -14.59
C LEU A 352 2.41 -16.37 -16.11
N ASP A 353 1.66 -15.57 -16.86
CA ASP A 353 1.73 -15.51 -18.32
C ASP A 353 2.94 -14.74 -18.86
N ALA A 354 3.53 -13.87 -18.05
CA ALA A 354 4.79 -13.18 -18.33
C ALA A 354 6.02 -13.98 -17.87
N PHE A 355 5.81 -15.14 -17.22
CA PHE A 355 6.86 -15.99 -16.67
C PHE A 355 7.21 -17.13 -17.64
N GLY A 356 7.94 -16.79 -18.71
CA GLY A 356 8.53 -17.75 -19.65
C GLY A 356 9.85 -18.37 -19.16
N VAL A 357 10.47 -19.21 -20.00
CA VAL A 357 11.76 -19.86 -19.71
C VAL A 357 12.89 -18.84 -19.51
N GLU A 358 12.99 -17.86 -20.42
CA GLU A 358 13.99 -16.78 -20.35
C GLU A 358 13.83 -15.95 -19.06
N MET A 359 12.59 -15.61 -18.71
CA MET A 359 12.28 -14.92 -17.44
C MET A 359 12.66 -15.78 -16.23
N ALA A 360 12.39 -17.09 -16.27
CA ALA A 360 12.78 -18.00 -15.21
C ALA A 360 14.31 -18.08 -15.05
N GLU A 361 15.08 -18.05 -16.13
CA GLU A 361 16.55 -18.01 -16.09
C GLU A 361 17.06 -16.68 -15.51
N LEU A 362 16.47 -15.55 -15.90
CA LEU A 362 16.83 -14.23 -15.38
C LEU A 362 16.47 -14.05 -13.90
N VAL A 363 15.34 -14.60 -13.45
CA VAL A 363 14.88 -14.53 -12.05
C VAL A 363 15.58 -15.57 -11.15
N ALA A 364 16.17 -16.62 -11.73
CA ALA A 364 16.80 -17.71 -10.97
C ALA A 364 17.96 -17.28 -10.07
N GLY A 365 18.73 -16.26 -10.49
CA GLY A 365 19.89 -15.76 -9.77
C GLY A 365 20.83 -16.85 -9.25
N GLN A 366 21.65 -16.53 -8.24
CA GLN A 366 22.57 -17.48 -7.61
C GLN A 366 21.94 -18.33 -6.49
N LYS A 367 20.84 -17.87 -5.85
CA LYS A 367 20.15 -18.59 -4.76
C LYS A 367 18.64 -18.63 -5.01
N LYS A 368 18.08 -19.85 -5.16
CA LYS A 368 16.66 -20.08 -5.47
C LYS A 368 15.83 -20.21 -4.19
N GLY A 369 14.99 -19.21 -3.92
CA GLY A 369 14.02 -19.20 -2.84
C GLY A 369 12.78 -20.07 -3.12
N GLY A 370 11.69 -19.83 -2.38
CA GLY A 370 10.36 -20.32 -2.75
C GLY A 370 9.76 -19.42 -3.83
N LEU A 371 9.02 -20.00 -4.77
CA LEU A 371 8.29 -19.26 -5.81
C LEU A 371 6.83 -19.11 -5.41
N THR A 372 6.22 -17.97 -5.68
CA THR A 372 4.78 -17.75 -5.42
C THR A 372 4.09 -17.39 -6.72
N PHE A 373 3.02 -18.09 -7.04
CA PHE A 373 2.15 -17.77 -8.16
C PHE A 373 0.72 -17.52 -7.68
N ALA A 374 0.03 -16.57 -8.31
CA ALA A 374 -1.34 -16.21 -7.92
C ALA A 374 -2.33 -16.49 -9.07
N PRO A 375 -2.85 -17.73 -9.18
CA PRO A 375 -4.00 -18.02 -10.03
C PRO A 375 -5.28 -17.31 -9.57
N GLU A 376 -5.39 -17.00 -8.27
CA GLU A 376 -6.54 -16.37 -7.58
C GLU A 376 -7.81 -17.22 -7.53
N ALA A 377 -8.13 -17.97 -8.60
CA ALA A 377 -9.31 -18.80 -8.70
C ALA A 377 -9.01 -20.21 -9.22
N GLY A 378 -9.80 -21.18 -8.76
CA GLY A 378 -9.60 -22.61 -9.01
C GLY A 378 -9.92 -23.08 -10.43
N THR A 379 -10.80 -22.39 -11.14
CA THR A 379 -11.26 -22.76 -12.50
C THR A 379 -11.01 -21.63 -13.49
N GLN A 380 -10.96 -21.96 -14.79
CA GLN A 380 -10.83 -20.94 -15.83
C GLN A 380 -12.01 -19.98 -15.83
N ARG A 381 -13.23 -20.51 -15.71
CA ARG A 381 -14.46 -19.74 -15.59
C ARG A 381 -14.34 -18.64 -14.54
N LEU A 382 -13.96 -18.98 -13.31
CA LEU A 382 -13.87 -17.99 -12.23
C LEU A 382 -12.68 -17.03 -12.41
N ARG A 383 -11.57 -17.47 -13.03
CA ARG A 383 -10.49 -16.56 -13.45
C ARG A 383 -10.95 -15.53 -14.48
N ASP A 384 -11.84 -15.91 -15.40
CA ASP A 384 -12.42 -15.01 -16.40
C ASP A 384 -13.42 -14.03 -15.75
N VAL A 385 -14.23 -14.51 -14.79
CA VAL A 385 -15.14 -13.67 -13.97
C VAL A 385 -14.37 -12.58 -13.24
N ILE A 386 -13.24 -12.89 -12.60
CA ILE A 386 -12.45 -11.89 -11.88
C ILE A 386 -11.51 -11.07 -12.78
N ASN A 387 -11.52 -11.32 -14.10
CA ASN A 387 -10.63 -10.73 -15.09
C ASN A 387 -9.14 -10.90 -14.75
N LYS A 388 -8.74 -12.11 -14.33
CA LYS A 388 -7.33 -12.40 -14.07
C LYS A 388 -6.52 -12.50 -15.36
N ASN A 389 -7.15 -12.89 -16.47
CA ASN A 389 -6.50 -13.06 -17.78
C ASN A 389 -5.27 -13.98 -17.69
N VAL A 390 -5.37 -15.06 -16.94
CA VAL A 390 -4.36 -16.12 -16.81
C VAL A 390 -5.03 -17.45 -17.08
N THR A 391 -4.44 -18.23 -17.99
CA THR A 391 -4.93 -19.56 -18.35
C THR A 391 -4.29 -20.66 -17.50
N GLU A 392 -4.86 -21.87 -17.53
CA GLU A 392 -4.19 -23.04 -16.93
C GLU A 392 -2.86 -23.36 -17.62
N ASP A 393 -2.78 -23.14 -18.93
CA ASP A 393 -1.57 -23.40 -19.70
C ASP A 393 -0.45 -22.44 -19.31
N ASP A 394 -0.77 -21.15 -19.09
CA ASP A 394 0.19 -20.18 -18.54
C ASP A 394 0.73 -20.66 -17.17
N LEU A 395 -0.15 -21.15 -16.29
CA LEU A 395 0.27 -21.70 -14.99
C LEU A 395 1.20 -22.90 -15.12
N PHE A 396 0.82 -23.88 -15.93
CA PHE A 396 1.63 -25.09 -16.08
C PHE A 396 2.94 -24.84 -16.80
N ALA A 397 2.97 -23.94 -17.79
CA ALA A 397 4.20 -23.52 -18.45
C ALA A 397 5.17 -22.86 -17.46
N ALA A 398 4.67 -21.94 -16.62
CA ALA A 398 5.47 -21.28 -15.59
C ALA A 398 6.01 -22.28 -14.53
N ILE A 399 5.18 -23.24 -14.11
CA ILE A 399 5.60 -24.31 -13.19
C ILE A 399 6.70 -25.18 -13.83
N ASP A 400 6.51 -25.62 -15.07
CA ASP A 400 7.50 -26.45 -15.76
C ASP A 400 8.84 -25.70 -15.89
N ALA A 401 8.80 -24.43 -16.34
CA ALA A 401 9.97 -23.59 -16.49
C ALA A 401 10.71 -23.40 -15.15
N ALA A 402 9.99 -23.04 -14.08
CA ALA A 402 10.57 -22.84 -12.76
C ALA A 402 11.21 -24.12 -12.19
N PHE A 403 10.52 -25.25 -12.24
CA PHE A 403 11.05 -26.48 -11.65
C PHE A 403 12.21 -27.08 -12.46
N ALA A 404 12.15 -26.97 -13.80
CA ALA A 404 13.27 -27.31 -14.68
C ALA A 404 14.49 -26.41 -14.39
N ALA A 405 14.25 -25.11 -14.15
CA ALA A 405 15.27 -24.15 -13.79
C ALA A 405 15.80 -24.33 -12.35
N GLY A 406 15.28 -25.26 -11.54
CA GLY A 406 15.91 -25.63 -10.26
C GLY A 406 15.14 -25.25 -8.99
N TRP A 407 13.97 -24.62 -9.10
CA TRP A 407 13.11 -24.40 -7.94
C TRP A 407 12.53 -25.70 -7.41
N ARG A 408 12.34 -25.78 -6.09
CA ARG A 408 11.79 -26.96 -5.41
C ARG A 408 10.56 -26.66 -4.55
N ARG A 409 10.24 -25.40 -4.32
CA ARG A 409 9.12 -24.97 -3.50
C ARG A 409 8.28 -23.96 -4.27
N CYS A 410 6.98 -24.20 -4.35
CA CYS A 410 6.02 -23.29 -4.96
C CYS A 410 4.82 -23.08 -4.03
N LYS A 411 4.38 -21.83 -3.89
CA LYS A 411 3.16 -21.43 -3.17
C LYS A 411 2.15 -20.91 -4.20
N LEU A 412 0.91 -21.37 -4.12
CA LEU A 412 -0.18 -20.93 -4.98
C LEU A 412 -1.17 -20.11 -4.17
N TYR A 413 -1.48 -18.90 -4.63
CA TYR A 413 -2.43 -17.98 -4.02
C TYR A 413 -3.79 -18.02 -4.69
N PHE A 414 -4.81 -18.22 -3.86
CA PHE A 414 -6.21 -18.27 -4.23
C PHE A 414 -7.03 -17.39 -3.29
N MET A 415 -8.27 -17.14 -3.70
CA MET A 415 -9.29 -16.51 -2.90
C MET A 415 -10.48 -17.47 -2.74
N VAL A 416 -11.25 -17.28 -1.68
CA VAL A 416 -12.55 -17.92 -1.46
C VAL A 416 -13.60 -16.85 -1.19
N GLY A 417 -14.83 -17.07 -1.64
CA GLY A 417 -15.91 -16.11 -1.49
C GLY A 417 -16.05 -15.12 -2.64
N LEU A 418 -15.41 -15.37 -3.79
CA LEU A 418 -15.52 -14.50 -4.96
C LEU A 418 -16.97 -14.47 -5.52
N PRO A 419 -17.41 -13.37 -6.15
CA PRO A 419 -18.70 -13.33 -6.82
C PRO A 419 -18.86 -14.45 -7.86
N THR A 420 -20.04 -15.08 -7.87
CA THR A 420 -20.38 -16.27 -8.70
C THR A 420 -19.61 -17.56 -8.39
N GLU A 421 -18.81 -17.61 -7.32
CA GLU A 421 -18.07 -18.82 -6.93
C GLU A 421 -19.01 -19.97 -6.54
N THR A 422 -18.69 -21.17 -7.00
CA THR A 422 -19.42 -22.41 -6.72
C THR A 422 -18.53 -23.45 -6.02
N ASP A 423 -19.14 -24.49 -5.46
CA ASP A 423 -18.40 -25.61 -4.86
C ASP A 423 -17.45 -26.31 -5.85
N ASP A 424 -17.73 -26.28 -7.16
CA ASP A 424 -16.85 -26.84 -8.18
C ASP A 424 -15.61 -25.97 -8.40
N ASP A 425 -15.70 -24.66 -8.18
CA ASP A 425 -14.53 -23.79 -8.22
C ASP A 425 -13.60 -24.04 -7.03
N ILE A 426 -14.16 -24.29 -5.85
CA ILE A 426 -13.42 -24.69 -4.64
C ILE A 426 -12.71 -26.03 -4.86
N LYS A 427 -13.40 -27.03 -5.42
CA LYS A 427 -12.75 -28.30 -5.81
C LYS A 427 -11.71 -28.07 -6.91
N GLY A 428 -11.94 -27.10 -7.79
CA GLY A 428 -11.02 -26.64 -8.82
C GLY A 428 -9.67 -26.21 -8.26
N ILE A 429 -9.65 -25.49 -7.13
CA ILE A 429 -8.40 -25.10 -6.43
C ILE A 429 -7.58 -26.35 -6.09
N ALA A 430 -8.21 -27.35 -5.44
CA ALA A 430 -7.55 -28.60 -5.10
C ALA A 430 -7.05 -29.34 -6.34
N SER A 431 -7.87 -29.41 -7.39
CA SER A 431 -7.51 -30.06 -8.66
C SER A 431 -6.30 -29.39 -9.32
N LEU A 432 -6.31 -28.06 -9.39
CA LEU A 432 -5.25 -27.27 -10.00
C LEU A 432 -3.92 -27.42 -9.23
N ALA A 433 -3.96 -27.35 -7.89
CA ALA A 433 -2.78 -27.53 -7.06
C ALA A 433 -2.17 -28.95 -7.19
N GLN A 434 -3.01 -29.98 -7.26
CA GLN A 434 -2.57 -31.36 -7.46
C GLN A 434 -1.91 -31.56 -8.84
N ARG A 435 -2.53 -31.03 -9.91
CA ARG A 435 -1.94 -31.08 -11.25
C ARG A 435 -0.64 -30.28 -11.34
N ALA A 436 -0.57 -29.11 -10.71
CA ALA A 436 0.66 -28.31 -10.63
C ALA A 436 1.77 -29.07 -9.89
N TYR A 437 1.43 -29.78 -8.80
CA TYR A 437 2.39 -30.64 -8.09
C TYR A 437 2.90 -31.79 -8.97
N ASP A 438 2.01 -32.44 -9.73
CA ASP A 438 2.38 -33.52 -10.63
C ASP A 438 3.32 -33.02 -11.76
N ARG A 439 3.04 -31.85 -12.33
CA ARG A 439 3.91 -31.16 -13.29
C ARG A 439 5.27 -30.82 -12.69
N ALA A 440 5.29 -30.19 -11.53
CA ALA A 440 6.51 -29.86 -10.80
C ALA A 440 7.39 -31.09 -10.53
N LYS A 441 6.79 -32.23 -10.14
CA LYS A 441 7.50 -33.50 -9.95
C LYS A 441 8.04 -34.10 -11.24
N ALA A 442 7.31 -33.96 -12.34
CA ALA A 442 7.74 -34.45 -13.64
C ALA A 442 8.93 -33.64 -14.19
N ALA A 443 8.96 -32.33 -13.92
CA ALA A 443 10.01 -31.41 -14.34
C ALA A 443 11.33 -31.56 -13.57
N VAL A 444 11.37 -32.35 -12.48
CA VAL A 444 12.60 -32.59 -11.70
C VAL A 444 13.14 -34.02 -11.84
N PRO A 445 14.48 -34.19 -11.77
CA PRO A 445 15.12 -35.50 -11.81
C PRO A 445 14.59 -36.46 -10.73
N PRO A 446 14.50 -37.78 -10.99
CA PRO A 446 13.93 -38.76 -10.07
C PRO A 446 14.46 -38.69 -8.64
N GLU A 447 15.77 -38.50 -8.47
CA GLU A 447 16.48 -38.42 -7.20
C GLU A 447 16.16 -37.15 -6.40
N GLN A 448 15.64 -36.11 -7.05
CA GLN A 448 15.30 -34.83 -6.41
C GLN A 448 13.80 -34.67 -6.15
N ARG A 449 12.95 -35.59 -6.62
CA ARG A 449 11.48 -35.50 -6.47
C ARG A 449 11.00 -35.41 -5.02
N GLY A 450 11.79 -35.90 -4.06
CA GLY A 450 11.46 -35.85 -2.63
C GLY A 450 11.48 -34.44 -2.03
N SER A 451 12.20 -33.50 -2.64
CA SER A 451 12.32 -32.11 -2.16
C SER A 451 11.25 -31.17 -2.72
N VAL A 452 10.41 -31.64 -3.66
CA VAL A 452 9.30 -30.86 -4.19
C VAL A 452 8.27 -30.62 -3.08
N ARG A 453 7.93 -29.34 -2.87
CA ARG A 453 6.86 -28.90 -1.96
C ARG A 453 5.94 -27.93 -2.68
N MET A 454 4.65 -28.08 -2.41
CA MET A 454 3.61 -27.19 -2.89
C MET A 454 2.79 -26.72 -1.68
N SER A 455 2.43 -25.46 -1.63
CA SER A 455 1.47 -24.97 -0.65
C SER A 455 0.41 -24.10 -1.31
N VAL A 456 -0.78 -24.08 -0.72
CA VAL A 456 -1.95 -23.31 -1.14
C VAL A 456 -2.25 -22.32 -0.03
N SER A 457 -2.44 -21.06 -0.38
CA SER A 457 -2.89 -20.01 0.54
C SER A 457 -4.19 -19.43 0.01
N CYS A 458 -5.24 -19.44 0.84
CA CYS A 458 -6.54 -18.92 0.47
C CYS A 458 -6.88 -17.68 1.29
N ALA A 459 -6.94 -16.52 0.65
CA ALA A 459 -7.50 -15.32 1.25
C ALA A 459 -9.04 -15.38 1.21
N VAL A 460 -9.71 -14.78 2.19
CA VAL A 460 -11.15 -14.53 2.10
C VAL A 460 -11.35 -13.27 1.25
N PHE A 461 -12.30 -13.31 0.31
CA PHE A 461 -12.61 -12.14 -0.50
C PHE A 461 -13.16 -11.02 0.40
N VAL A 462 -12.50 -9.87 0.36
CA VAL A 462 -12.96 -8.64 1.00
C VAL A 462 -13.35 -7.66 -0.12
N PRO A 463 -14.63 -7.30 -0.26
CA PRO A 463 -15.04 -6.32 -1.25
C PRO A 463 -14.41 -4.96 -0.91
N LYS A 464 -13.61 -4.41 -1.83
CA LYS A 464 -12.92 -3.14 -1.64
C LYS A 464 -13.65 -2.01 -2.36
N ALA A 465 -13.66 -0.84 -1.73
CA ALA A 465 -14.12 0.40 -2.36
C ALA A 465 -13.42 0.64 -3.70
N GLN A 466 -14.17 1.20 -4.67
CA GLN A 466 -13.67 1.59 -5.99
C GLN A 466 -13.20 0.44 -6.88
N THR A 467 -13.72 -0.77 -6.62
CA THR A 467 -13.53 -1.94 -7.49
C THR A 467 -14.84 -2.29 -8.20
N PRO A 468 -14.80 -3.04 -9.32
CA PRO A 468 -16.02 -3.57 -9.94
C PRO A 468 -16.88 -4.43 -8.99
N PHE A 469 -16.28 -5.05 -7.97
CA PHE A 469 -17.01 -5.83 -6.96
C PHE A 469 -17.38 -5.05 -5.69
N GLN A 470 -17.27 -3.73 -5.69
CA GLN A 470 -17.63 -2.91 -4.53
C GLN A 470 -19.11 -3.05 -4.11
N TRP A 471 -19.99 -3.50 -5.01
CA TRP A 471 -21.41 -3.73 -4.75
C TRP A 471 -21.75 -5.15 -4.31
N ASP A 472 -20.78 -6.07 -4.29
CA ASP A 472 -20.98 -7.46 -3.88
C ASP A 472 -20.64 -7.62 -2.40
N GLY A 473 -21.42 -8.41 -1.65
CA GLY A 473 -21.19 -8.67 -0.23
C GLY A 473 -20.07 -9.69 0.02
N GLN A 474 -19.44 -9.63 1.19
CA GLN A 474 -18.60 -10.72 1.67
C GLN A 474 -19.49 -11.90 2.11
N ILE A 475 -19.05 -13.13 1.83
CA ILE A 475 -19.71 -14.33 2.37
C ILE A 475 -19.56 -14.41 3.89
N SER A 476 -20.50 -15.06 4.58
CA SER A 476 -20.42 -15.16 6.05
C SER A 476 -19.20 -15.98 6.53
N PRO A 477 -18.74 -15.78 7.78
CA PRO A 477 -17.69 -16.60 8.37
C PRO A 477 -18.00 -18.11 8.32
N GLU A 478 -19.25 -18.51 8.54
CA GLU A 478 -19.68 -19.91 8.48
C GLU A 478 -19.56 -20.50 7.08
N GLU A 479 -19.98 -19.74 6.07
CA GLU A 479 -19.86 -20.16 4.67
C GLU A 479 -18.40 -20.25 4.23
N THR A 480 -17.56 -19.33 4.72
CA THR A 480 -16.11 -19.37 4.52
C THR A 480 -15.53 -20.68 5.08
N LEU A 481 -15.86 -21.03 6.32
CA LEU A 481 -15.41 -22.28 6.95
C LEU A 481 -15.93 -23.52 6.21
N ARG A 482 -17.17 -23.49 5.70
CA ARG A 482 -17.72 -24.58 4.87
C ARG A 482 -16.89 -24.80 3.61
N ARG A 483 -16.57 -23.73 2.87
CA ARG A 483 -15.77 -23.77 1.64
C ARG A 483 -14.32 -24.19 1.90
N VAL A 484 -13.67 -23.65 2.94
CA VAL A 484 -12.34 -24.08 3.36
C VAL A 484 -12.34 -25.56 3.75
N GLY A 485 -13.36 -26.03 4.46
CA GLY A 485 -13.54 -27.43 4.77
C GLY A 485 -13.67 -28.31 3.52
N LEU A 486 -14.41 -27.86 2.51
CA LEU A 486 -14.52 -28.53 1.22
C LEU A 486 -13.17 -28.60 0.48
N LEU A 487 -12.42 -27.50 0.46
CA LEU A 487 -11.07 -27.45 -0.11
C LEU A 487 -10.15 -28.47 0.55
N LYS A 488 -10.04 -28.44 1.88
CA LYS A 488 -9.20 -29.35 2.66
C LYS A 488 -9.53 -30.83 2.38
N ARG A 489 -10.82 -31.18 2.30
CA ARG A 489 -11.26 -32.56 1.97
C ARG A 489 -10.96 -32.95 0.51
N SER A 490 -10.82 -31.98 -0.39
CA SER A 490 -10.59 -32.20 -1.82
C SER A 490 -9.10 -32.36 -2.17
N VAL A 491 -8.19 -31.88 -1.32
CA VAL A 491 -6.73 -32.06 -1.48
C VAL A 491 -6.33 -33.46 -1.04
N LYS A 492 -5.82 -34.29 -1.97
CA LYS A 492 -5.45 -35.69 -1.68
C LYS A 492 -3.99 -35.90 -1.32
N TYR A 493 -3.10 -35.01 -1.77
CA TYR A 493 -1.67 -35.14 -1.52
C TYR A 493 -1.29 -34.53 -0.17
N LYS A 494 -0.63 -35.31 0.69
CA LYS A 494 -0.02 -34.82 1.94
C LYS A 494 1.08 -33.77 1.73
N ALA A 495 1.60 -33.66 0.51
CA ALA A 495 2.65 -32.71 0.14
C ALA A 495 2.10 -31.33 -0.29
N VAL A 496 0.79 -31.14 -0.22
CA VAL A 496 0.10 -29.87 -0.49
C VAL A 496 -0.47 -29.34 0.81
N ASP A 497 0.20 -28.35 1.41
CA ASP A 497 -0.27 -27.69 2.61
C ASP A 497 -1.34 -26.65 2.27
N VAL A 498 -2.42 -26.55 3.06
CA VAL A 498 -3.50 -25.58 2.84
C VAL A 498 -3.55 -24.60 4.00
N HIS A 499 -3.23 -23.35 3.71
CA HIS A 499 -3.38 -22.20 4.61
C HIS A 499 -4.57 -21.35 4.16
N TYR A 500 -5.22 -20.69 5.11
CA TYR A 500 -6.35 -19.79 4.85
C TYR A 500 -6.35 -18.67 5.88
N HIS A 501 -6.90 -17.51 5.50
CA HIS A 501 -7.07 -16.39 6.42
C HIS A 501 -8.16 -16.68 7.44
N ASP A 502 -8.02 -16.10 8.63
CA ASP A 502 -9.04 -16.20 9.66
C ASP A 502 -10.34 -15.46 9.22
N PRO A 503 -11.50 -16.14 9.23
CA PRO A 503 -12.75 -15.53 8.80
C PRO A 503 -13.22 -14.36 9.68
N ALA A 504 -12.95 -14.38 10.99
CA ALA A 504 -13.41 -13.32 11.89
C ALA A 504 -12.58 -12.04 11.68
N THR A 505 -11.25 -12.17 11.53
CA THR A 505 -10.40 -11.05 11.14
C THR A 505 -10.80 -10.48 9.77
N SER A 506 -11.06 -11.35 8.79
CA SER A 506 -11.49 -10.94 7.44
C SER A 506 -12.86 -10.27 7.42
N PHE A 507 -13.72 -10.58 8.40
CA PHE A 507 -15.02 -9.95 8.57
C PHE A 507 -14.89 -8.51 9.05
N VAL A 508 -14.06 -8.25 10.07
CA VAL A 508 -13.74 -6.88 10.52
C VAL A 508 -13.15 -6.06 9.38
N GLU A 509 -12.24 -6.66 8.60
CA GLU A 509 -11.66 -6.01 7.42
C GLU A 509 -12.73 -5.60 6.40
N ALA A 510 -13.75 -6.43 6.17
CA ALA A 510 -14.84 -6.12 5.24
C ALA A 510 -15.79 -5.03 5.74
N VAL A 511 -16.11 -5.02 7.05
CA VAL A 511 -16.89 -3.93 7.65
C VAL A 511 -16.15 -2.61 7.49
N MET A 512 -14.85 -2.59 7.82
CA MET A 512 -14.01 -1.40 7.65
C MET A 512 -13.88 -0.97 6.18
N SER A 513 -13.75 -1.91 5.24
CA SER A 513 -13.59 -1.55 3.82
C SER A 513 -14.87 -0.97 3.21
N ARG A 514 -16.04 -1.34 3.75
CA ARG A 514 -17.37 -1.03 3.21
C ARG A 514 -18.22 -0.09 4.09
N GLY A 515 -17.74 0.26 5.27
CA GLY A 515 -18.47 1.05 6.25
C GLY A 515 -18.58 2.52 5.89
N GLY A 516 -19.66 3.16 6.36
CA GLY A 516 -19.77 4.61 6.43
C GLY A 516 -19.20 5.18 7.73
N ARG A 517 -19.55 6.43 8.03
CA ARG A 517 -19.01 7.19 9.17
C ARG A 517 -19.37 6.58 10.52
N GLU A 518 -20.48 5.85 10.59
CA GLU A 518 -20.91 5.10 11.76
C GLU A 518 -19.90 4.05 12.23
N VAL A 519 -19.06 3.53 11.32
CA VAL A 519 -18.04 2.54 11.66
C VAL A 519 -16.93 3.12 12.53
N ALA A 520 -16.69 4.43 12.48
CA ALA A 520 -15.72 5.08 13.36
C ALA A 520 -16.07 4.89 14.86
N ASP A 521 -17.36 4.96 15.20
CA ASP A 521 -17.84 4.73 16.57
C ASP A 521 -17.62 3.27 16.99
N TRP A 522 -17.79 2.32 16.06
CA TRP A 522 -17.53 0.89 16.29
C TRP A 522 -16.06 0.59 16.56
N VAL A 523 -15.15 1.17 15.78
CA VAL A 523 -13.70 1.05 16.01
C VAL A 523 -13.32 1.62 17.37
N GLU A 524 -13.81 2.80 17.72
CA GLU A 524 -13.53 3.44 19.00
C GLU A 524 -14.06 2.60 20.19
N ALA A 525 -15.26 2.04 20.06
CA ALA A 525 -15.86 1.16 21.06
C ALA A 525 -15.10 -0.18 21.20
N ALA A 526 -14.60 -0.75 20.11
CA ALA A 526 -13.78 -1.96 20.13
C ALA A 526 -12.41 -1.70 20.76
N TRP A 527 -11.74 -0.59 20.41
CA TRP A 527 -10.47 -0.19 21.02
C TRP A 527 -10.60 0.03 22.53
N ARG A 528 -11.68 0.70 22.99
CA ARG A 528 -11.97 0.84 24.44
C ARG A 528 -12.14 -0.48 25.18
N ARG A 529 -12.50 -1.55 24.47
CA ARG A 529 -12.59 -2.93 25.01
C ARG A 529 -11.28 -3.70 24.92
N GLY A 530 -10.20 -3.06 24.49
CA GLY A 530 -8.86 -3.64 24.39
C GLY A 530 -8.52 -4.23 23.03
N ALA A 531 -9.30 -3.97 21.97
CA ALA A 531 -8.87 -4.32 20.61
C ALA A 531 -7.67 -3.44 20.20
N ARG A 532 -6.58 -4.07 19.79
CA ARG A 532 -5.36 -3.44 19.26
C ARG A 532 -4.56 -4.48 18.50
N PHE A 533 -3.77 -4.03 17.52
CA PHE A 533 -2.97 -4.91 16.65
C PHE A 533 -3.82 -6.01 15.98
N ASP A 534 -5.00 -5.68 15.47
CA ASP A 534 -5.97 -6.65 14.95
C ASP A 534 -5.48 -7.46 13.72
N ALA A 535 -4.41 -7.02 13.07
CA ALA A 535 -3.74 -7.79 12.01
C ALA A 535 -2.87 -8.95 12.55
N TRP A 536 -2.53 -8.94 13.83
CA TRP A 536 -1.70 -9.94 14.49
C TRP A 536 -2.62 -11.02 15.08
N THR A 537 -2.47 -12.25 14.61
CA THR A 537 -3.42 -13.35 14.92
C THR A 537 -3.50 -13.65 16.41
N GLU A 538 -2.41 -13.45 17.13
CA GLU A 538 -2.28 -13.66 18.57
C GLU A 538 -2.85 -12.52 19.43
N LEU A 539 -3.12 -11.35 18.83
CA LEU A 539 -3.68 -10.18 19.52
C LEU A 539 -5.12 -9.86 19.10
N PHE A 540 -5.60 -10.41 17.99
CA PHE A 540 -6.96 -10.20 17.50
C PHE A 540 -8.01 -10.56 18.57
N ASN A 541 -8.89 -9.62 18.89
CA ASN A 541 -9.89 -9.74 19.95
C ASN A 541 -11.31 -9.64 19.39
N GLU A 542 -11.86 -10.77 18.97
CA GLU A 542 -13.22 -10.85 18.40
C GLU A 542 -14.33 -10.42 19.39
N GLU A 543 -14.14 -10.69 20.68
CA GLU A 543 -15.11 -10.32 21.73
C GLU A 543 -15.23 -8.80 21.86
N ALA A 544 -14.11 -8.07 21.73
CA ALA A 544 -14.12 -6.61 21.75
C ALA A 544 -14.94 -6.02 20.59
N TRP A 545 -14.78 -6.55 19.37
CA TRP A 545 -15.54 -6.12 18.19
C TRP A 545 -17.03 -6.47 18.29
N THR A 546 -17.33 -7.68 18.77
CA THR A 546 -18.73 -8.12 18.95
C THR A 546 -19.42 -7.30 20.02
N GLY A 547 -18.79 -7.11 21.19
CA GLY A 547 -19.33 -6.30 22.27
C GLY A 547 -19.47 -4.82 21.92
N ALA A 548 -18.63 -4.29 21.02
CA ALA A 548 -18.77 -2.94 20.48
C ALA A 548 -20.00 -2.79 19.58
N ALA A 549 -20.29 -3.80 18.74
CA ALA A 549 -21.49 -3.81 17.92
C ALA A 549 -22.76 -3.85 18.79
N GLU A 550 -22.77 -4.69 19.83
CA GLU A 550 -23.88 -4.80 20.78
C GLU A 550 -24.17 -3.49 21.54
N GLU A 551 -23.13 -2.79 22.02
CA GLU A 551 -23.30 -1.49 22.69
C GLU A 551 -23.93 -0.44 21.77
N LEU A 552 -23.48 -0.39 20.52
CA LEU A 552 -23.93 0.62 19.56
C LEU A 552 -25.26 0.23 18.88
N GLY A 553 -25.72 -1.01 19.06
CA GLY A 553 -26.82 -1.56 18.27
C GLY A 553 -26.53 -1.59 16.77
N LEU A 554 -25.25 -1.66 16.40
CA LEU A 554 -24.80 -1.77 15.02
C LEU A 554 -24.92 -3.23 14.58
N ASP A 555 -25.32 -3.45 13.32
CA ASP A 555 -25.23 -4.76 12.67
C ASP A 555 -24.08 -4.76 11.65
N PRO A 556 -22.86 -5.22 12.04
CA PRO A 556 -21.73 -5.23 11.12
C PRO A 556 -21.95 -6.20 9.94
N ALA A 557 -22.78 -7.23 10.10
CA ALA A 557 -23.07 -8.17 9.03
C ALA A 557 -23.89 -7.50 7.92
N ALA A 558 -24.83 -6.61 8.28
CA ALA A 558 -25.55 -5.79 7.32
C ALA A 558 -24.64 -4.88 6.48
N ILE A 559 -23.45 -4.51 6.98
CA ILE A 559 -22.46 -3.72 6.23
C ILE A 559 -21.59 -4.62 5.34
N ALA A 560 -20.94 -5.62 5.96
CA ALA A 560 -19.97 -6.46 5.27
C ALA A 560 -20.61 -7.34 4.19
N GLN A 561 -21.82 -7.85 4.44
CA GLN A 561 -22.47 -8.87 3.61
C GLN A 561 -23.55 -8.30 2.68
N ALA A 562 -23.84 -7.00 2.73
CA ALA A 562 -24.82 -6.38 1.85
C ALA A 562 -24.45 -6.51 0.37
N GLU A 563 -25.44 -6.80 -0.45
CA GLU A 563 -25.37 -6.67 -1.90
C GLU A 563 -26.13 -5.42 -2.33
N PHE A 564 -25.52 -4.62 -3.19
CA PHE A 564 -26.08 -3.37 -3.66
C PHE A 564 -26.35 -3.43 -5.17
N PRO A 565 -27.41 -2.77 -5.66
CA PRO A 565 -27.54 -2.49 -7.08
C PRO A 565 -26.48 -1.46 -7.51
N THR A 566 -26.10 -1.45 -8.79
CA THR A 566 -24.99 -0.62 -9.29
C THR A 566 -25.25 0.88 -9.28
N ASP A 567 -26.51 1.28 -9.10
CA ASP A 567 -26.96 2.67 -8.95
C ASP A 567 -27.07 3.11 -7.48
N TYR A 568 -26.84 2.21 -6.52
CA TYR A 568 -26.75 2.56 -5.11
C TYR A 568 -25.56 3.50 -4.86
N VAL A 569 -25.82 4.59 -4.14
CA VAL A 569 -24.80 5.56 -3.74
C VAL A 569 -24.05 4.99 -2.55
N LEU A 570 -22.77 4.66 -2.72
CA LEU A 570 -21.92 4.08 -1.68
C LEU A 570 -21.34 5.17 -0.75
N PRO A 571 -21.01 4.87 0.52
CA PRO A 571 -20.50 5.85 1.49
C PRO A 571 -19.28 6.66 1.01
N TRP A 572 -18.36 6.01 0.30
CA TRP A 572 -17.15 6.61 -0.26
C TRP A 572 -17.34 7.28 -1.63
N ALA A 573 -18.55 7.40 -2.16
CA ALA A 573 -18.78 7.90 -3.53
C ALA A 573 -18.28 9.33 -3.79
N HIS A 574 -18.06 10.11 -2.73
CA HIS A 574 -17.49 11.46 -2.79
C HIS A 574 -15.95 11.44 -2.95
N ILE A 575 -15.30 10.28 -2.87
CA ILE A 575 -13.87 10.08 -3.14
C ILE A 575 -13.71 9.30 -4.44
N THR A 576 -12.75 9.68 -5.29
CA THR A 576 -12.54 8.98 -6.57
C THR A 576 -11.07 8.73 -6.91
N ALA A 577 -10.81 7.49 -7.35
CA ALA A 577 -9.61 7.01 -8.00
C ALA A 577 -9.54 7.42 -9.48
N ALA A 578 -10.47 8.27 -9.92
CA ALA A 578 -10.70 8.69 -11.30
C ALA A 578 -11.15 7.57 -12.26
N VAL A 579 -11.47 6.38 -11.75
CA VAL A 579 -12.18 5.35 -12.51
C VAL A 579 -13.67 5.62 -12.41
N SER A 580 -14.36 5.71 -13.55
CA SER A 580 -15.77 6.07 -13.57
C SER A 580 -16.68 4.97 -12.98
N PRO A 581 -17.73 5.32 -12.22
CA PRO A 581 -18.71 4.34 -11.73
C PRO A 581 -19.36 3.51 -12.87
N LYS A 582 -19.57 4.13 -14.04
CA LYS A 582 -20.08 3.45 -15.24
C LYS A 582 -19.14 2.34 -15.73
N PHE A 583 -17.82 2.56 -15.70
CA PHE A 583 -16.85 1.53 -16.02
C PHE A 583 -16.91 0.38 -15.01
N LEU A 584 -16.96 0.69 -13.71
CA LEU A 584 -17.03 -0.32 -12.66
C LEU A 584 -18.29 -1.19 -12.80
N ALA A 585 -19.46 -0.57 -13.04
CA ALA A 585 -20.72 -1.27 -13.25
C ALA A 585 -20.68 -2.18 -14.50
N ARG A 586 -20.11 -1.68 -15.61
CA ARG A 586 -19.91 -2.47 -16.83
C ARG A 586 -18.98 -3.67 -16.60
N GLU A 587 -17.91 -3.50 -15.82
CA GLU A 587 -17.03 -4.61 -15.48
C GLU A 587 -17.71 -5.65 -14.59
N ARG A 588 -18.59 -5.24 -13.67
CA ARG A 588 -19.42 -6.18 -12.89
C ARG A 588 -20.38 -6.97 -13.78
N GLU A 589 -21.02 -6.33 -14.74
CA GLU A 589 -21.88 -7.00 -15.74
C GLU A 589 -21.08 -8.03 -16.57
N ARG A 590 -19.90 -7.63 -17.06
CA ARG A 590 -18.99 -8.55 -17.79
C ARG A 590 -18.53 -9.71 -16.91
N ALA A 591 -18.33 -9.48 -15.61
CA ALA A 591 -17.99 -10.55 -14.66
C ALA A 591 -19.11 -11.60 -14.60
N ALA A 592 -20.37 -11.17 -14.47
CA ALA A 592 -21.52 -12.09 -14.45
C ALA A 592 -21.63 -12.92 -15.75
N ALA A 593 -21.20 -12.36 -16.89
CA ALA A 593 -21.16 -13.05 -18.18
C ALA A 593 -19.87 -13.85 -18.43
N GLY A 594 -18.87 -13.81 -17.54
CA GLY A 594 -17.57 -14.44 -17.74
C GLY A 594 -16.75 -13.83 -18.90
N ILE A 595 -17.03 -12.58 -19.28
CA ILE A 595 -16.34 -11.90 -20.37
C ILE A 595 -15.14 -11.15 -19.81
N THR A 596 -13.95 -11.41 -20.36
CA THR A 596 -12.70 -10.74 -19.95
C THR A 596 -12.53 -9.38 -20.61
N THR A 597 -11.76 -8.49 -19.98
CA THR A 597 -11.39 -7.17 -20.49
C THR A 597 -9.87 -7.12 -20.65
N PRO A 598 -9.35 -6.72 -21.83
CA PRO A 598 -7.93 -6.73 -22.11
C PRO A 598 -7.17 -5.60 -21.41
N ASP A 599 -5.85 -5.71 -21.40
CA ASP A 599 -4.92 -4.74 -20.83
C ASP A 599 -4.64 -3.60 -21.83
N CYS A 600 -4.94 -2.37 -21.41
CA CYS A 600 -4.82 -1.17 -22.25
C CYS A 600 -3.37 -0.68 -22.47
N THR A 601 -2.37 -1.32 -21.87
CA THR A 601 -0.95 -1.05 -22.14
C THR A 601 -0.44 -1.82 -23.36
N PHE A 602 -1.03 -2.99 -23.64
CA PHE A 602 -0.74 -3.80 -24.84
C PHE A 602 -1.70 -3.45 -25.98
N GLU A 603 -2.99 -3.36 -25.65
CA GLU A 603 -4.08 -3.22 -26.62
C GLU A 603 -4.75 -1.83 -26.56
N ASN A 604 -6.02 -1.76 -26.95
CA ASN A 604 -6.84 -0.56 -26.97
C ASN A 604 -7.23 -0.08 -25.57
N CYS A 605 -7.54 1.22 -25.47
CA CYS A 605 -8.06 1.83 -24.25
C CYS A 605 -9.39 1.16 -23.81
N SER A 606 -9.46 0.69 -22.56
CA SER A 606 -10.69 0.13 -21.98
C SER A 606 -11.72 1.20 -21.54
N ALA A 607 -11.42 2.48 -21.78
CA ALA A 607 -12.27 3.63 -21.47
C ALA A 607 -12.72 3.71 -19.99
N CYS A 608 -11.78 3.51 -19.05
CA CYS A 608 -12.10 3.57 -17.61
C CYS A 608 -12.31 5.00 -17.07
N GLY A 609 -11.77 6.01 -17.76
CA GLY A 609 -11.86 7.43 -17.38
C GLY A 609 -10.65 7.99 -16.64
N ALA A 610 -9.73 7.15 -16.14
CA ALA A 610 -8.63 7.58 -15.29
C ALA A 610 -7.72 8.62 -15.97
N CYS A 611 -7.12 8.29 -17.12
CA CYS A 611 -6.19 9.18 -17.81
C CYS A 611 -6.79 10.56 -18.16
N PRO A 612 -7.94 10.66 -18.85
CA PRO A 612 -8.51 11.98 -19.19
C PRO A 612 -9.00 12.78 -17.98
N THR A 613 -9.42 12.11 -16.89
CA THR A 613 -9.87 12.80 -15.66
C THR A 613 -8.69 13.38 -14.88
N LEU A 614 -7.57 12.66 -14.85
CA LEU A 614 -6.37 13.06 -14.11
C LEU A 614 -5.46 13.97 -14.94
N GLY A 615 -5.59 13.96 -16.27
CA GLY A 615 -4.65 14.64 -17.16
C GLY A 615 -3.30 13.92 -17.27
N VAL A 616 -3.21 12.66 -16.81
CA VAL A 616 -1.97 11.86 -16.77
C VAL A 616 -2.11 10.65 -17.67
N ASP A 617 -1.10 10.39 -18.49
CA ASP A 617 -1.08 9.30 -19.46
C ASP A 617 -0.37 8.04 -18.92
N ILE A 618 -0.46 6.95 -19.67
CA ILE A 618 0.38 5.77 -19.47
C ILE A 618 1.78 6.10 -20.02
N GLU A 619 2.80 5.88 -19.20
CA GLU A 619 4.20 6.12 -19.54
C GLU A 619 4.99 4.81 -19.52
N LEU A 620 5.32 4.32 -20.70
CA LEU A 620 6.15 3.13 -20.91
C LEU A 620 7.53 3.54 -21.41
N GLN A 621 8.55 2.78 -21.05
CA GLN A 621 9.93 3.04 -21.50
C GLN A 621 10.23 2.39 -22.86
N GLN A 622 9.49 1.34 -23.22
CA GLN A 622 9.50 0.69 -24.53
C GLN A 622 8.09 0.26 -24.93
N GLU A 623 7.88 0.00 -26.23
CA GLU A 623 6.65 -0.66 -26.67
C GLU A 623 6.57 -2.06 -26.07
N ARG A 624 5.38 -2.41 -25.55
CA ARG A 624 5.11 -3.77 -25.09
C ARG A 624 4.54 -4.58 -26.26
N GLU A 625 5.15 -5.71 -26.56
CA GLU A 625 4.59 -6.67 -27.53
C GLU A 625 3.51 -7.52 -26.82
N GLY A 626 2.28 -7.47 -27.33
CA GLY A 626 1.18 -8.33 -26.87
C GLY A 626 1.17 -9.70 -27.55
N LYS A 627 0.37 -10.65 -27.03
CA LYS A 627 0.16 -11.97 -27.67
C LYS A 627 -0.51 -11.84 -29.06
N GLU A 628 -1.16 -10.71 -29.36
CA GLU A 628 -1.77 -10.40 -30.66
C GLU A 628 -1.46 -8.94 -31.08
N ALA A 629 -1.24 -8.73 -32.38
CA ALA A 629 -1.00 -7.40 -32.94
C ALA A 629 -2.31 -6.60 -33.04
N ALA A 630 -2.49 -5.60 -32.18
CA ALA A 630 -3.69 -4.74 -32.20
C ALA A 630 -3.55 -3.60 -33.22
N PRO A 631 -4.52 -3.39 -34.13
CA PRO A 631 -4.42 -2.42 -35.23
C PRO A 631 -4.78 -0.96 -34.86
N ALA A 632 -4.89 -0.60 -33.57
CA ALA A 632 -5.09 0.79 -33.15
C ALA A 632 -4.35 1.09 -31.83
N ALA A 633 -3.65 2.23 -31.78
CA ALA A 633 -2.88 2.65 -30.62
C ALA A 633 -3.79 3.31 -29.57
N ASN A 634 -3.64 2.93 -28.29
CA ASN A 634 -4.27 3.63 -27.18
C ASN A 634 -3.81 5.11 -27.18
N PRO A 635 -4.72 6.10 -27.28
CA PRO A 635 -4.35 7.52 -27.40
C PRO A 635 -3.72 8.10 -26.13
N TYR A 636 -3.86 7.42 -24.99
CA TYR A 636 -3.28 7.81 -23.71
C TYR A 636 -2.00 7.01 -23.40
N ARG A 637 -1.41 6.31 -24.38
CA ARG A 637 -0.16 5.57 -24.22
C ARG A 637 0.98 6.36 -24.85
N LYS A 638 1.95 6.73 -24.02
CA LYS A 638 3.20 7.37 -24.43
C LYS A 638 4.36 6.39 -24.22
N VAL A 639 5.18 6.26 -25.24
CA VAL A 639 6.49 5.62 -25.11
C VAL A 639 7.50 6.73 -24.95
N VAL A 640 8.15 6.79 -23.80
CA VAL A 640 9.17 7.79 -23.50
C VAL A 640 10.46 7.29 -24.12
N HIS A 641 10.90 7.93 -25.21
CA HIS A 641 12.24 7.67 -25.74
C HIS A 641 13.27 8.31 -24.80
N PRO A 642 14.38 7.63 -24.48
CA PRO A 642 15.40 8.19 -23.62
C PRO A 642 15.85 9.54 -24.17
N ARG A 643 15.69 10.61 -23.38
CA ARG A 643 16.40 11.86 -23.63
C ARG A 643 17.89 11.53 -23.55
N GLU A 644 18.70 12.00 -24.50
CA GLU A 644 20.15 12.00 -24.35
C GLU A 644 20.46 12.62 -22.97
N ALA A 645 21.00 11.82 -22.06
CA ALA A 645 21.22 12.26 -20.69
C ALA A 645 22.17 13.46 -20.71
N GLU A 646 21.69 14.64 -20.31
CA GLU A 646 22.60 15.67 -19.81
C GLU A 646 23.25 15.10 -18.53
N PRO A 647 24.59 15.21 -18.40
CA PRO A 647 25.30 14.62 -17.28
C PRO A 647 24.75 15.17 -15.95
N PRO A 648 24.67 14.34 -14.89
CA PRO A 648 24.15 14.76 -13.61
C PRO A 648 24.94 15.97 -13.08
N CYS A 649 24.23 17.06 -12.79
CA CYS A 649 24.78 18.17 -12.03
C CYS A 649 25.06 17.65 -10.61
N HIS A 650 26.33 17.41 -10.30
CA HIS A 650 26.77 17.04 -8.96
C HIS A 650 26.40 18.16 -7.97
N PRO A 651 25.88 17.86 -6.76
CA PRO A 651 25.60 18.87 -5.74
C PRO A 651 26.82 19.67 -5.24
N ASP A 652 28.04 19.28 -5.63
CA ASP A 652 29.29 19.94 -5.22
C ASP A 652 29.73 21.11 -6.12
N GLN A 653 29.05 21.39 -7.23
CA GLN A 653 29.43 22.53 -8.11
C GLN A 653 28.75 23.86 -7.74
N ALA A 654 27.80 23.86 -6.81
CA ALA A 654 27.20 25.10 -6.28
C ALA A 654 28.02 25.74 -5.13
N ARG A 655 29.15 25.15 -4.72
CA ARG A 655 30.02 25.68 -3.64
C ARG A 655 31.39 26.20 -4.10
N GLN A 656 31.64 26.31 -5.41
CA GLN A 656 32.91 26.85 -5.94
C GLN A 656 32.74 28.08 -6.86
N ALA A 657 31.58 28.74 -6.84
CA ALA A 657 31.32 29.95 -7.63
C ALA A 657 31.17 31.25 -6.80
N GLU A 658 31.47 31.22 -5.49
CA GLU A 658 31.56 32.41 -4.64
C GLU A 658 32.85 32.32 -3.81
N GLY A 659 33.96 32.74 -4.42
CA GLY A 659 35.26 32.59 -3.80
C GLY A 659 36.37 33.31 -4.56
N SER A 660 36.18 34.59 -4.87
CA SER A 660 37.32 35.45 -5.16
C SER A 660 37.05 36.90 -4.76
N THR A 661 37.97 37.39 -3.92
CA THR A 661 38.42 38.76 -3.70
C THR A 661 37.94 39.45 -2.43
N GLU A 662 38.76 39.37 -1.38
CA GLU A 662 39.33 40.51 -0.65
C GLU A 662 40.14 40.00 0.57
N GLU A 663 41.48 40.03 0.46
CA GLU A 663 42.42 40.39 1.55
C GLU A 663 43.86 39.95 1.19
N GLU A 664 44.50 40.72 0.31
CA GLU A 664 45.95 40.89 0.33
C GLU A 664 46.28 42.38 0.10
N ALA A 665 45.84 43.19 1.06
CA ALA A 665 46.32 44.54 1.24
C ALA A 665 46.52 44.81 2.74
N ILE A 666 47.80 44.98 3.10
CA ILE A 666 48.32 45.55 4.36
C ILE A 666 48.74 44.52 5.43
N ARG A 667 50.06 44.24 5.36
CA ARG A 667 51.01 43.82 6.42
C ARG A 667 51.12 42.37 6.83
#